data_AF-W4ISD6-F1
#
_entry.id   AF-W4ISD6-F1
#
_cell.length_a   1.000
_cell.length_b   1.000
_cell.length_c   1.000
_cell.angle_alpha   90.00
_cell.angle_beta   90.00
_cell.angle_gamma   90.00
#
_symmetry.space_group_name_H-M   'P 1'
#
loop_
_entity.id
_entity.type
_entity.pdbx_description
1 polymer ?
#
loop_
_entity_poly.entity_id
_entity_poly.type
_entity_poly.pdbx_seq_one_letter_code
_entity_poly.pdbx_strand_id
1 'polypeptide(L)'
;MKDFKESWFYKKIKPCIKKYMPKYTNEGHIIFQNPYEFSYGNCGYREKYNLSSCDLLNAINKCGIFVGLLFIKYNYDIIFNQKEKRNDFTTTKGNNNNYENKDENNEKKNEKKNEKKNKNKNEKKNKNKNENNEKKNENKNKNKNENNENTNENNKNNKNNKNNKNNSNSNNNNNYYYYNHYNMCEKIHKDLVYNYNEYIKLKNVGIIITASHNPHDENGIKIIGVDGKYINKTYENYLIELVNNHLRYIKKNVNCTCDDIINNTIELIVDIFKKEINLDISDDIIYENISILDDIIYNYNIHNKIKTNICIGFDTRNSNIHLNNIIIESLNCLNIYKCINNITYITTPCMHFLIYFLNYINENDEKIDKQIIQQEEYTIHKKSNDLSYLKNFHIQNNKSVYYLYYSKYDQYLTNEVLTTNGTPLQQPFNISIQQHIEKEKEKKNSHENNNFIYTHMEHIYAYNSDQIYFDYFIYSFEMLYNYITKLFHNNHMMMDMENIYLDCSNGIASLKIDKFYPIFQILKKNICKFNCIEGEHSILNYECGAEYVYRKQQPPKNVPPIIKHNTKFCTFDGDADRILYFFFPQKGEEIKKKIFNDGNEKNKNNHTDININCNMIYNMIYNNNNNINCKDNNFHSTISDFSKEQMDYYDANIDTCKNNQIAILDGPKIICLFFLCIIKMLSHIKLEELKEEIPIIDLNIIHTAYTNSAFLNYINYIKNNIIVSINIFKYININILCTKTGMKYLDHLAQKACIGIFFEPNGHGTIYVDINKLQKWSLSLHINYDLSFIALQKYLLFFNQTVGDAFLDFIAIELSLSILNITINEWNNFYTPFPSMYININCPKHILPKIIPHPKHEQYLIEPITLQTHINQIVNSVDQQHGRCFVRPSGTENLLRIYAEAQTEQKMKDILDKARTCVLHYIEHIL
;
A
#
# COMPACT_ATOMS: atom_id res chain seq x y z
N MET A 1 7.38 21.12 -39.28
CA MET A 1 7.40 20.66 -37.87
C MET A 1 8.78 20.98 -37.32
N LYS A 2 8.84 21.59 -36.13
CA LYS A 2 10.08 21.85 -35.41
C LYS A 2 10.73 20.50 -35.06
N ASP A 3 12.06 20.38 -35.12
CA ASP A 3 12.74 19.17 -34.63
C ASP A 3 12.42 19.01 -33.14
N PHE A 4 12.01 17.83 -32.68
CA PHE A 4 11.68 17.61 -31.26
C PHE A 4 12.88 17.91 -30.36
N LYS A 5 14.11 17.80 -30.89
CA LYS A 5 15.36 18.17 -30.20
C LYS A 5 15.47 19.67 -29.93
N GLU A 6 14.67 20.50 -30.59
CA GLU A 6 14.60 21.94 -30.36
C GLU A 6 13.54 22.34 -29.32
N SER A 7 12.67 21.41 -28.93
CA SER A 7 11.62 21.64 -27.92
C SER A 7 12.20 22.01 -26.56
N TRP A 8 11.45 22.79 -25.79
CA TRP A 8 11.83 23.19 -24.43
C TRP A 8 11.85 22.01 -23.48
N PHE A 9 10.90 21.08 -23.63
CA PHE A 9 10.90 19.83 -22.89
C PHE A 9 12.21 19.05 -23.10
N TYR A 10 12.62 18.84 -24.36
CA TYR A 10 13.88 18.14 -24.68
C TYR A 10 15.10 18.82 -24.06
N LYS A 11 15.18 20.16 -24.19
CA LYS A 11 16.29 20.96 -23.63
C LYS A 11 16.39 20.85 -22.10
N LYS A 12 15.26 20.74 -21.39
CA LYS A 12 15.24 20.56 -19.93
C LYS A 12 15.51 19.11 -19.51
N ILE A 13 14.90 18.13 -20.17
CA ILE A 13 14.97 16.73 -19.73
C ILE A 13 16.27 16.03 -20.13
N LYS A 14 16.87 16.36 -21.28
CA LYS A 14 18.11 15.71 -21.76
C LYS A 14 19.26 15.79 -20.75
N PRO A 15 19.63 16.97 -20.20
CA PRO A 15 20.68 17.06 -19.19
C PRO A 15 20.36 16.26 -17.92
N CYS A 16 19.09 16.26 -17.50
CA CYS A 16 18.62 15.52 -16.33
C CYS A 16 18.81 14.01 -16.51
N ILE A 17 18.37 13.45 -17.65
CA ILE A 17 18.55 12.02 -17.96
C ILE A 17 20.03 11.67 -18.07
N LYS A 18 20.82 12.51 -18.75
CA LYS A 18 22.27 12.28 -18.93
C LYS A 18 22.99 12.20 -17.59
N LYS A 19 22.62 13.05 -16.62
CA LYS A 19 23.22 13.10 -15.28
C LYS A 19 23.04 11.80 -14.50
N TYR A 20 21.92 11.11 -14.67
CA TYR A 20 21.56 9.91 -13.91
C TYR A 20 21.62 8.62 -14.73
N MET A 21 22.23 8.65 -15.91
CA MET A 21 22.47 7.43 -16.68
C MET A 21 23.41 6.48 -15.92
N PRO A 22 23.21 5.15 -16.04
CA PRO A 22 24.13 4.18 -15.47
C PRO A 22 25.56 4.35 -16.01
N LYS A 23 26.56 3.89 -15.26
CA LYS A 23 27.96 3.96 -15.71
C LYS A 23 28.25 2.95 -16.82
N TYR A 24 29.06 3.38 -17.78
CA TYR A 24 29.54 2.57 -18.90
C TYR A 24 31.03 2.86 -19.16
N THR A 25 31.72 1.93 -19.81
CA THR A 25 33.09 2.12 -20.33
C THR A 25 33.05 2.54 -21.79
N ASN A 26 34.04 3.32 -22.22
CA ASN A 26 34.09 3.92 -23.55
C ASN A 26 35.37 3.48 -24.28
N GLU A 27 35.32 2.30 -24.91
CA GLU A 27 36.32 1.83 -25.87
C GLU A 27 35.57 1.20 -27.06
N GLY A 28 35.24 2.00 -28.07
CA GLY A 28 34.62 1.56 -29.34
C GLY A 28 33.14 1.14 -29.29
N HIS A 29 32.68 0.55 -28.17
CA HIS A 29 31.30 0.14 -27.93
C HIS A 29 30.86 0.50 -26.51
N ILE A 30 29.60 0.95 -26.34
CA ILE A 30 29.03 1.27 -25.02
C ILE A 30 28.80 -0.04 -24.25
N ILE A 31 29.51 -0.23 -23.14
CA ILE A 31 29.33 -1.39 -22.25
C ILE A 31 28.98 -0.87 -20.86
N PHE A 32 27.73 -1.07 -20.43
CA PHE A 32 27.30 -0.72 -19.08
C PHE A 32 27.94 -1.63 -18.03
N GLN A 33 28.32 -1.05 -16.89
CA GLN A 33 28.89 -1.80 -15.76
C GLN A 33 27.92 -2.84 -15.21
N ASN A 34 26.61 -2.58 -15.31
CA ASN A 34 25.56 -3.54 -15.03
C ASN A 34 24.73 -3.80 -16.30
N PRO A 35 24.87 -4.97 -16.95
CA PRO A 35 24.15 -5.28 -18.18
C PRO A 35 22.78 -5.95 -17.95
N TYR A 36 22.30 -6.03 -16.70
CA TYR A 36 21.07 -6.77 -16.36
C TYR A 36 19.84 -5.86 -16.34
N GLU A 37 18.71 -6.36 -16.85
CA GLU A 37 17.44 -5.65 -16.75
C GLU A 37 16.99 -5.57 -15.29
N PHE A 38 16.65 -4.36 -14.88
CA PHE A 38 16.18 -4.01 -13.57
C PHE A 38 14.67 -4.27 -13.46
N SER A 39 14.26 -5.14 -12.55
CA SER A 39 12.84 -5.49 -12.39
C SER A 39 12.14 -4.59 -11.39
N TYR A 40 10.94 -4.10 -11.72
CA TYR A 40 10.03 -3.53 -10.73
C TYR A 40 9.40 -4.69 -9.96
N GLY A 41 9.84 -4.89 -8.72
CA GLY A 41 9.38 -5.99 -7.88
C GLY A 41 7.93 -5.80 -7.41
N ASN A 42 7.45 -6.72 -6.57
CA ASN A 42 6.10 -6.65 -6.01
C ASN A 42 5.83 -5.36 -5.21
N CYS A 43 6.87 -4.69 -4.72
CA CYS A 43 6.76 -3.50 -3.89
C CYS A 43 7.85 -2.48 -4.27
N GLY A 44 8.03 -2.22 -5.58
CA GLY A 44 8.96 -1.21 -6.08
C GLY A 44 10.31 -1.70 -6.59
N TYR A 45 11.17 -0.74 -6.97
CA TYR A 45 12.57 -0.97 -7.32
C TYR A 45 13.46 -1.01 -6.07
N ARG A 46 14.52 -1.83 -6.07
CA ARG A 46 15.48 -1.94 -4.96
C ARG A 46 16.88 -2.26 -5.44
N GLU A 47 17.88 -1.60 -4.88
CA GLU A 47 19.30 -1.89 -5.14
C GLU A 47 20.19 -1.36 -4.02
N LYS A 48 21.45 -1.81 -3.99
CA LYS A 48 22.51 -1.14 -3.24
C LYS A 48 22.71 0.28 -3.75
N TYR A 49 22.77 1.23 -2.82
CA TYR A 49 22.94 2.63 -3.13
C TYR A 49 24.43 3.01 -3.13
N ASN A 50 24.90 3.59 -4.23
CA ASN A 50 26.24 4.16 -4.35
C ASN A 50 26.13 5.59 -4.89
N LEU A 51 26.60 6.56 -4.10
CA LEU A 51 26.58 8.01 -4.41
C LEU A 51 27.22 8.36 -5.77
N SER A 52 28.20 7.57 -6.22
CA SER A 52 28.94 7.86 -7.46
C SER A 52 28.26 7.35 -8.72
N SER A 53 27.38 6.33 -8.60
CA SER A 53 26.55 5.74 -9.66
C SER A 53 25.94 4.41 -9.22
N CYS A 54 24.66 4.20 -9.46
CA CYS A 54 24.02 2.88 -9.50
C CYS A 54 22.75 2.93 -10.35
N ASP A 55 22.19 1.78 -10.74
CA ASP A 55 20.96 1.71 -11.54
C ASP A 55 19.76 2.28 -10.80
N LEU A 56 19.80 2.26 -9.47
CA LEU A 56 18.83 2.92 -8.61
C LEU A 56 18.75 4.43 -8.92
N LEU A 57 19.85 5.15 -9.19
CA LEU A 57 19.76 6.59 -9.52
C LEU A 57 18.97 6.82 -10.81
N ASN A 58 19.23 5.98 -11.83
CA ASN A 58 18.48 5.97 -13.08
C ASN A 58 17.00 5.67 -12.83
N ALA A 59 16.70 4.64 -12.03
CA ALA A 59 15.33 4.26 -11.69
C ALA A 59 14.58 5.38 -10.96
N ILE A 60 15.22 6.02 -9.97
CA ILE A 60 14.65 7.14 -9.19
C ILE A 60 14.33 8.33 -10.11
N ASN A 61 15.24 8.67 -11.04
CA ASN A 61 15.00 9.70 -12.04
C ASN A 61 13.76 9.39 -12.90
N LYS A 62 13.65 8.17 -13.43
CA LYS A 62 12.48 7.76 -14.24
C LYS A 62 11.19 7.73 -13.44
N CYS A 63 11.24 7.30 -12.19
CA CYS A 63 10.08 7.32 -11.29
C CYS A 63 9.58 8.76 -11.06
N GLY A 64 10.48 9.74 -10.90
CA GLY A 64 10.11 11.15 -10.77
C GLY A 64 9.39 11.69 -12.01
N ILE A 65 9.88 11.38 -13.21
CA ILE A 65 9.19 11.73 -14.47
C ILE A 65 7.82 11.05 -14.54
N PHE A 66 7.76 9.77 -14.20
CA PHE A 66 6.55 8.98 -14.32
C PHE A 66 5.45 9.38 -13.31
N VAL A 67 5.79 9.72 -12.07
CA VAL A 67 4.81 10.22 -11.10
C VAL A 67 4.28 11.61 -11.52
N GLY A 68 5.12 12.45 -12.14
CA GLY A 68 4.68 13.69 -12.77
C GLY A 68 3.69 13.47 -13.92
N LEU A 69 3.94 12.47 -14.78
CA LEU A 69 2.98 12.04 -15.80
C LEU A 69 1.63 11.68 -15.18
N LEU A 70 1.62 10.85 -14.14
CA LEU A 70 0.38 10.44 -13.47
C LEU A 70 -0.35 11.65 -12.88
N PHE A 71 0.37 12.58 -12.25
CA PHE A 71 -0.23 13.80 -11.71
C PHE A 71 -0.88 14.66 -12.79
N ILE A 72 -0.18 14.89 -13.91
CA ILE A 72 -0.73 15.62 -15.06
C ILE A 72 -1.96 14.89 -15.58
N LYS A 73 -1.85 13.58 -15.83
CA LYS A 73 -2.93 12.73 -16.33
C LYS A 73 -4.23 12.87 -15.53
N TYR A 74 -4.14 12.79 -14.21
CA TYR A 74 -5.34 12.80 -13.39
C TYR A 74 -5.96 14.20 -13.23
N ASN A 75 -5.21 15.28 -13.47
CA ASN A 75 -5.67 16.64 -13.18
C ASN A 75 -5.88 17.52 -14.42
N TYR A 76 -5.18 17.25 -15.52
CA TYR A 76 -5.24 18.06 -16.74
C TYR A 76 -6.65 18.07 -17.33
N ASP A 77 -7.27 16.91 -17.52
CA ASP A 77 -8.63 16.80 -18.05
C ASP A 77 -9.67 17.42 -17.10
N ILE A 78 -9.46 17.31 -15.79
CA ILE A 78 -10.35 17.87 -14.79
C ILE A 78 -10.38 19.39 -14.90
N ILE A 79 -9.24 20.03 -15.14
CA ILE A 79 -9.13 21.49 -15.21
C ILE A 79 -9.49 22.02 -16.59
N PHE A 80 -8.99 21.40 -17.67
CA PHE A 80 -9.09 21.96 -19.02
C PHE A 80 -10.22 21.36 -19.88
N ASN A 81 -10.73 20.16 -19.56
CA ASN A 81 -11.75 19.46 -20.37
C ASN A 81 -13.17 19.44 -19.77
N GLN A 82 -13.42 20.12 -18.63
CA GLN A 82 -14.73 20.09 -17.93
C GLN A 82 -15.84 21.03 -18.45
N LYS A 83 -15.75 21.61 -19.65
CA LYS A 83 -16.83 22.48 -20.18
C LYS A 83 -18.02 21.75 -20.80
N GLU A 84 -17.96 20.46 -21.10
CA GLU A 84 -19.10 19.76 -21.75
C GLU A 84 -20.19 19.21 -20.80
N LYS A 85 -20.02 19.28 -19.47
CA LYS A 85 -21.03 18.76 -18.52
C LYS A 85 -21.78 19.82 -17.70
N ARG A 86 -21.51 21.11 -17.93
CA ARG A 86 -22.14 22.21 -17.17
C ARG A 86 -23.46 22.74 -17.75
N ASN A 87 -23.97 22.18 -18.85
CA ASN A 87 -25.21 22.64 -19.47
C ASN A 87 -26.50 21.92 -18.99
N ASP A 88 -26.42 20.92 -18.11
CA ASP A 88 -27.61 20.17 -17.65
C ASP A 88 -28.13 20.57 -16.24
N PHE A 89 -27.58 21.61 -15.61
CA PHE A 89 -28.01 22.06 -14.27
C PHE A 89 -28.34 23.55 -14.17
N THR A 90 -28.87 24.15 -15.25
CA THR A 90 -29.46 25.50 -15.19
C THR A 90 -30.83 25.54 -15.86
N THR A 91 -31.80 24.80 -15.33
CA THR A 91 -33.23 25.11 -15.49
C THR A 91 -33.99 24.85 -14.19
N THR A 92 -33.63 25.53 -13.11
CA THR A 92 -34.54 25.71 -11.96
C THR A 92 -34.14 26.94 -11.15
N LYS A 93 -34.58 28.13 -11.58
CA LYS A 93 -34.89 29.23 -10.67
C LYS A 93 -36.06 30.06 -11.22
N GLY A 94 -37.13 30.11 -10.42
CA GLY A 94 -38.02 31.26 -10.30
C GLY A 94 -39.37 31.16 -11.00
N ASN A 95 -40.41 30.73 -10.27
CA ASN A 95 -41.49 31.65 -9.90
C ASN A 95 -42.44 31.01 -8.86
N ASN A 96 -42.44 31.61 -7.67
CA ASN A 96 -43.55 31.55 -6.72
C ASN A 96 -44.70 32.43 -7.24
N ASN A 97 -45.93 31.95 -7.14
CA ASN A 97 -47.07 32.74 -6.63
C ASN A 97 -48.26 31.83 -6.29
N ASN A 98 -48.89 32.17 -5.18
CA ASN A 98 -50.01 31.50 -4.49
C ASN A 98 -51.29 31.39 -5.33
N TYR A 99 -52.12 30.36 -5.08
CA TYR A 99 -53.46 30.44 -4.46
C TYR A 99 -54.24 29.11 -4.57
N GLU A 100 -54.59 28.57 -3.40
CA GLU A 100 -55.82 27.86 -2.98
C GLU A 100 -56.58 26.83 -3.86
N ASN A 101 -56.84 25.68 -3.21
CA ASN A 101 -58.06 24.86 -3.17
C ASN A 101 -58.53 24.10 -4.43
N LYS A 102 -58.44 22.75 -4.40
CA LYS A 102 -59.59 21.84 -4.12
C LYS A 102 -59.21 20.37 -4.27
N ASP A 103 -59.91 19.58 -3.45
CA ASP A 103 -59.86 18.13 -3.27
C ASP A 103 -60.26 17.28 -4.49
N GLU A 104 -59.99 15.98 -4.31
CA GLU A 104 -60.67 14.78 -4.83
C GLU A 104 -59.98 13.91 -5.91
N ASN A 105 -59.49 12.77 -5.42
CA ASN A 105 -59.65 11.39 -5.95
C ASN A 105 -60.08 11.22 -7.42
N ASN A 106 -59.25 10.54 -8.23
CA ASN A 106 -59.46 9.12 -8.57
C ASN A 106 -58.45 8.53 -9.58
N GLU A 107 -58.10 7.27 -9.29
CA GLU A 107 -57.86 6.16 -10.21
C GLU A 107 -56.64 6.09 -11.13
N LYS A 108 -55.68 5.25 -10.70
CA LYS A 108 -55.35 3.97 -11.34
C LYS A 108 -55.84 3.80 -12.80
N LYS A 109 -54.94 3.97 -13.77
CA LYS A 109 -54.77 3.12 -14.95
C LYS A 109 -53.65 3.67 -15.83
N ASN A 110 -52.76 2.76 -16.28
CA ASN A 110 -51.83 2.86 -17.41
C ASN A 110 -50.34 2.71 -17.10
N GLU A 111 -49.99 1.71 -16.29
CA GLU A 111 -48.79 0.91 -16.56
C GLU A 111 -49.23 -0.44 -17.14
N LYS A 112 -49.16 -0.57 -18.47
CA LYS A 112 -49.07 -1.83 -19.24
C LYS A 112 -49.24 -1.49 -20.73
N LYS A 113 -48.13 -1.19 -21.40
CA LYS A 113 -47.86 -1.44 -22.84
C LYS A 113 -46.59 -0.67 -23.22
N ASN A 114 -45.47 -1.39 -23.30
CA ASN A 114 -44.50 -1.32 -24.42
C ASN A 114 -43.15 -2.01 -24.13
N GLU A 115 -43.09 -3.00 -23.24
CA GLU A 115 -42.11 -4.08 -23.34
C GLU A 115 -42.77 -5.34 -23.93
N LYS A 116 -42.89 -5.37 -25.25
CA LYS A 116 -43.15 -6.58 -26.05
C LYS A 116 -43.05 -6.23 -27.54
N LYS A 117 -41.81 -6.17 -28.05
CA LYS A 117 -41.45 -6.44 -29.45
C LYS A 117 -39.94 -6.37 -29.62
N ASN A 118 -39.31 -7.54 -29.54
CA ASN A 118 -38.21 -8.01 -30.39
C ASN A 118 -37.29 -8.98 -29.64
N LYS A 119 -37.87 -10.11 -29.25
CA LYS A 119 -37.17 -11.39 -29.25
C LYS A 119 -38.03 -12.42 -29.98
N ASN A 120 -37.37 -13.10 -30.92
CA ASN A 120 -37.71 -14.36 -31.57
C ASN A 120 -38.63 -14.32 -32.80
N LYS A 121 -37.99 -14.23 -33.97
CA LYS A 121 -38.25 -15.13 -35.10
C LYS A 121 -37.03 -15.18 -36.03
N ASN A 122 -36.16 -16.15 -35.82
CA ASN A 122 -35.91 -17.25 -36.78
C ASN A 122 -34.57 -17.93 -36.51
N GLU A 123 -34.61 -18.93 -35.62
CA GLU A 123 -33.84 -20.15 -35.83
C GLU A 123 -34.59 -21.04 -36.83
N LYS A 124 -33.94 -21.39 -37.93
CA LYS A 124 -33.78 -22.76 -38.46
C LYS A 124 -33.42 -22.69 -39.95
N LYS A 125 -32.14 -22.88 -40.25
CA LYS A 125 -31.68 -24.12 -40.92
C LYS A 125 -30.15 -24.19 -40.92
N ASN A 126 -29.67 -25.11 -40.09
CA ASN A 126 -28.35 -25.73 -40.12
C ASN A 126 -28.00 -26.28 -41.51
N LYS A 127 -26.73 -26.19 -41.92
CA LYS A 127 -25.81 -27.34 -42.09
C LYS A 127 -24.48 -26.94 -42.79
N ASN A 128 -23.42 -27.66 -42.40
CA ASN A 128 -22.02 -27.70 -42.89
C ASN A 128 -21.13 -26.61 -42.26
N LYS A 129 -20.21 -26.85 -41.30
CA LYS A 129 -19.25 -27.94 -41.03
C LYS A 129 -18.36 -28.28 -42.24
N ASN A 130 -17.16 -27.68 -42.33
CA ASN A 130 -15.89 -28.27 -41.87
C ASN A 130 -14.66 -27.60 -42.52
N GLU A 131 -13.58 -27.52 -41.73
CA GLU A 131 -12.17 -27.68 -42.09
C GLU A 131 -11.42 -26.58 -42.86
N ASN A 132 -10.55 -25.88 -42.11
CA ASN A 132 -9.26 -25.42 -42.59
C ASN A 132 -8.28 -26.59 -42.59
N ASN A 133 -7.55 -26.80 -43.69
CA ASN A 133 -6.21 -27.39 -43.67
C ASN A 133 -5.39 -27.00 -44.90
N GLU A 134 -4.18 -26.51 -44.59
CA GLU A 134 -2.90 -26.77 -45.27
C GLU A 134 -2.45 -26.08 -46.58
N LYS A 135 -1.18 -25.61 -46.49
CA LYS A 135 -0.08 -25.59 -47.49
C LYS A 135 -0.08 -24.44 -48.50
N LYS A 136 0.89 -23.51 -48.44
CA LYS A 136 2.36 -23.57 -48.73
C LYS A 136 2.68 -23.16 -50.17
N ASN A 137 3.81 -22.45 -50.28
CA ASN A 137 4.67 -22.22 -51.45
C ASN A 137 4.23 -21.08 -52.38
N GLU A 138 4.92 -19.93 -52.39
CA GLU A 138 6.29 -19.63 -52.87
C GLU A 138 6.28 -19.06 -54.29
N ASN A 139 7.27 -18.18 -54.50
CA ASN A 139 7.77 -17.56 -55.73
C ASN A 139 7.04 -16.29 -56.20
N LYS A 140 7.65 -15.10 -56.00
CA LYS A 140 8.84 -14.53 -56.66
C LYS A 140 8.65 -14.32 -58.17
N ASN A 141 8.49 -13.04 -58.53
CA ASN A 141 9.33 -12.25 -59.46
C ASN A 141 8.45 -11.14 -60.06
N LYS A 142 8.67 -9.86 -59.70
CA LYS A 142 9.63 -8.93 -60.33
C LYS A 142 9.58 -8.97 -61.86
N ASN A 143 8.98 -7.94 -62.45
CA ASN A 143 9.61 -6.93 -63.33
C ASN A 143 8.50 -5.94 -63.75
N LYS A 144 8.54 -4.66 -63.38
CA LYS A 144 9.30 -3.56 -64.00
C LYS A 144 9.16 -3.54 -65.53
N ASN A 145 8.42 -2.56 -66.04
CA ASN A 145 8.88 -1.48 -66.92
C ASN A 145 7.64 -0.65 -67.27
N GLU A 146 7.59 0.61 -66.82
CA GLU A 146 8.22 1.79 -67.44
C GLU A 146 7.50 2.26 -68.70
N ASN A 147 6.93 3.46 -68.53
CA ASN A 147 7.15 4.63 -69.36
C ASN A 147 6.20 4.92 -70.54
N ASN A 148 5.77 6.19 -70.46
CA ASN A 148 5.63 7.14 -71.54
C ASN A 148 4.38 7.01 -72.41
N GLU A 149 3.76 8.10 -72.86
CA GLU A 149 3.87 9.52 -72.58
C GLU A 149 2.67 10.13 -73.32
N ASN A 150 2.21 11.25 -72.80
CA ASN A 150 1.77 12.41 -73.57
C ASN A 150 0.60 12.31 -74.57
N THR A 151 -0.36 13.17 -74.24
CA THR A 151 -0.76 14.36 -75.01
C THR A 151 -2.11 14.35 -75.73
N ASN A 152 -2.71 15.53 -75.60
CA ASN A 152 -3.66 16.19 -76.48
C ASN A 152 -5.13 15.84 -76.30
N GLU A 153 -6.05 16.79 -76.31
CA GLU A 153 -6.02 18.25 -76.21
C GLU A 153 -7.50 18.68 -76.27
N ASN A 154 -7.77 19.86 -75.70
CA ASN A 154 -8.71 20.84 -76.24
C ASN A 154 -10.24 20.63 -76.19
N ASN A 155 -10.81 21.43 -75.27
CA ASN A 155 -11.69 22.57 -75.54
C ASN A 155 -13.16 22.34 -75.92
N LYS A 156 -14.05 22.85 -75.06
CA LYS A 156 -14.91 24.03 -75.32
C LYS A 156 -15.60 24.44 -74.01
N ASN A 157 -15.25 25.60 -73.43
CA ASN A 157 -15.80 26.94 -73.68
C ASN A 157 -17.30 27.06 -73.38
N ASN A 158 -17.70 27.78 -72.32
CA ASN A 158 -17.88 29.25 -72.33
C ASN A 158 -18.66 29.73 -71.07
N LYS A 159 -18.06 30.68 -70.31
CA LYS A 159 -18.50 32.09 -70.10
C LYS A 159 -19.68 32.27 -69.11
N ASN A 160 -19.66 33.16 -68.10
CA ASN A 160 -19.07 34.50 -67.92
C ASN A 160 -18.70 34.70 -66.42
N ASN A 161 -17.53 35.21 -65.99
CA ASN A 161 -17.01 36.59 -66.03
C ASN A 161 -18.01 37.64 -65.48
N LYS A 162 -17.69 38.56 -64.56
CA LYS A 162 -16.42 39.22 -64.18
C LYS A 162 -16.77 40.14 -62.99
N ASN A 163 -15.97 40.30 -61.93
CA ASN A 163 -14.94 41.35 -61.73
C ASN A 163 -14.90 41.64 -60.20
N ASN A 164 -13.83 42.01 -59.52
CA ASN A 164 -12.38 42.01 -59.77
C ASN A 164 -11.67 42.47 -58.47
N LYS A 165 -10.44 41.97 -58.24
CA LYS A 165 -9.30 42.54 -57.46
C LYS A 165 -8.86 41.84 -56.15
N ASN A 166 -7.87 40.95 -56.34
CA ASN A 166 -6.55 40.87 -55.70
C ASN A 166 -6.39 41.29 -54.22
N ASN A 167 -6.01 40.36 -53.34
CA ASN A 167 -4.60 40.13 -52.98
C ASN A 167 -4.46 38.95 -52.00
N SER A 168 -3.36 38.22 -52.15
CA SER A 168 -2.65 37.37 -51.17
C SER A 168 -3.24 37.23 -49.76
N ASN A 169 -3.50 35.99 -49.31
CA ASN A 169 -3.12 35.59 -47.95
C ASN A 169 -3.07 34.07 -47.77
N SER A 170 -1.84 33.59 -47.55
CA SER A 170 -1.49 32.35 -46.85
C SER A 170 -1.88 32.40 -45.38
N ASN A 171 -1.94 31.23 -44.73
CA ASN A 171 -1.84 31.05 -43.27
C ASN A 171 -2.92 31.74 -42.42
N ASN A 172 -4.04 31.05 -42.16
CA ASN A 172 -4.91 31.44 -41.05
C ASN A 172 -5.54 30.30 -40.23
N ASN A 173 -5.37 29.02 -40.60
CA ASN A 173 -5.99 27.93 -39.83
C ASN A 173 -5.16 27.46 -38.61
N ASN A 174 -3.83 27.61 -38.61
CA ASN A 174 -3.02 27.30 -37.42
C ASN A 174 -3.05 28.42 -36.37
N ASN A 175 -3.14 29.68 -36.80
CA ASN A 175 -3.26 30.81 -35.86
C ASN A 175 -4.63 30.83 -35.16
N TYR A 176 -5.71 30.37 -35.80
CA TYR A 176 -7.04 30.34 -35.17
C TYR A 176 -7.15 29.29 -34.04
N TYR A 177 -6.49 28.15 -34.18
CA TYR A 177 -6.38 27.14 -33.11
C TYR A 177 -5.44 27.60 -31.98
N TYR A 178 -4.29 28.19 -32.33
CA TYR A 178 -3.29 28.72 -31.40
C TYR A 178 -3.85 29.87 -30.53
N TYR A 179 -4.54 30.82 -31.16
CA TYR A 179 -5.10 31.99 -30.47
C TYR A 179 -6.30 31.62 -29.60
N ASN A 180 -7.10 30.62 -29.99
CA ASN A 180 -8.22 30.15 -29.18
C ASN A 180 -7.74 29.40 -27.93
N HIS A 181 -6.72 28.55 -28.02
CA HIS A 181 -6.29 27.76 -26.85
C HIS A 181 -5.52 28.61 -25.83
N TYR A 182 -4.66 29.52 -26.28
CA TYR A 182 -3.92 30.44 -25.40
C TYR A 182 -4.86 31.43 -24.70
N ASN A 183 -5.81 32.04 -25.43
CA ASN A 183 -6.86 32.86 -24.81
C ASN A 183 -7.79 32.03 -23.93
N MET A 184 -8.02 30.75 -24.23
CA MET A 184 -8.82 29.87 -23.38
C MET A 184 -8.08 29.52 -22.08
N CYS A 185 -6.76 29.30 -22.09
CA CYS A 185 -5.94 29.14 -20.88
C CYS A 185 -5.90 30.42 -20.04
N GLU A 186 -5.69 31.59 -20.65
CA GLU A 186 -5.69 32.87 -19.92
C GLU A 186 -7.07 33.22 -19.36
N LYS A 187 -8.14 32.94 -20.12
CA LYS A 187 -9.52 33.18 -19.72
C LYS A 187 -10.00 32.16 -18.70
N ILE A 188 -9.59 30.89 -18.79
CA ILE A 188 -9.80 29.87 -17.74
C ILE A 188 -9.03 30.26 -16.49
N HIS A 189 -7.79 30.72 -16.59
CA HIS A 189 -7.01 31.20 -15.44
C HIS A 189 -7.72 32.38 -14.77
N LYS A 190 -8.15 33.40 -15.53
CA LYS A 190 -8.92 34.54 -15.00
C LYS A 190 -10.28 34.09 -14.44
N ASP A 191 -11.06 33.29 -15.15
CA ASP A 191 -12.40 32.85 -14.72
C ASP A 191 -12.35 31.90 -13.50
N LEU A 192 -11.36 31.01 -13.40
CA LEU A 192 -11.17 30.09 -12.26
C LEU A 192 -10.61 30.81 -11.02
N VAL A 193 -9.72 31.80 -11.22
CA VAL A 193 -9.23 32.67 -10.13
C VAL A 193 -10.35 33.58 -9.58
N TYR A 194 -11.40 33.87 -10.36
CA TYR A 194 -12.54 34.67 -9.88
C TYR A 194 -13.71 33.83 -9.33
N ASN A 195 -13.81 32.52 -9.64
CA ASN A 195 -14.85 31.61 -9.16
C ASN A 195 -14.29 30.49 -8.27
N TYR A 196 -13.72 30.85 -7.11
CA TYR A 196 -13.27 29.90 -6.08
C TYR A 196 -14.39 29.05 -5.43
N ASN A 197 -15.66 29.25 -5.81
CA ASN A 197 -16.82 28.70 -5.11
C ASN A 197 -17.25 27.29 -5.55
N GLU A 198 -16.60 26.68 -6.55
CA GLU A 198 -16.89 25.29 -6.95
C GLU A 198 -15.72 24.37 -6.60
N TYR A 199 -15.96 23.40 -5.72
CA TYR A 199 -15.00 22.37 -5.33
C TYR A 199 -14.62 21.50 -6.54
N ILE A 200 -13.51 21.83 -7.21
CA ILE A 200 -12.94 20.98 -8.24
C ILE A 200 -12.23 19.80 -7.56
N LYS A 201 -12.71 18.59 -7.87
CA LYS A 201 -12.22 17.35 -7.27
C LYS A 201 -10.98 16.84 -7.99
N LEU A 202 -9.85 17.42 -7.63
CA LEU A 202 -8.53 17.07 -8.12
C LEU A 202 -7.94 15.84 -7.40
N LYS A 203 -6.83 15.31 -7.92
CA LYS A 203 -6.27 14.01 -7.52
C LYS A 203 -4.81 14.10 -7.12
N ASN A 204 -4.51 13.54 -5.96
CA ASN A 204 -3.19 13.35 -5.39
C ASN A 204 -2.56 12.05 -5.88
N VAL A 205 -1.23 12.05 -6.03
CA VAL A 205 -0.41 10.85 -6.27
C VAL A 205 0.74 10.82 -5.28
N GLY A 206 1.23 9.62 -4.95
CA GLY A 206 2.28 9.44 -3.95
C GLY A 206 3.51 8.74 -4.49
N ILE A 207 4.64 9.01 -3.88
CA ILE A 207 5.87 8.28 -4.09
C ILE A 207 6.63 8.15 -2.76
N ILE A 208 7.09 6.93 -2.46
CA ILE A 208 7.83 6.65 -1.24
C ILE A 208 9.20 6.04 -1.54
N ILE A 209 10.24 6.59 -0.93
CA ILE A 209 11.62 6.11 -1.01
C ILE A 209 11.90 5.25 0.21
N THR A 210 12.00 3.94 0.00
CA THR A 210 12.28 2.97 1.05
C THR A 210 12.65 1.61 0.45
N ALA A 211 13.46 0.86 1.19
CA ALA A 211 13.64 -0.57 0.97
C ALA A 211 13.16 -1.43 2.16
N SER A 212 12.29 -0.92 3.05
CA SER A 212 11.65 -1.70 4.12
C SER A 212 12.70 -2.44 4.97
N HIS A 213 12.56 -3.75 5.15
CA HIS A 213 13.46 -4.64 5.89
C HIS A 213 14.87 -4.83 5.28
N ASN A 214 15.15 -4.34 4.07
CA ASN A 214 16.45 -4.52 3.44
C ASN A 214 17.59 -3.86 4.26
N PRO A 215 18.84 -4.30 4.10
CA PRO A 215 20.01 -3.68 4.74
C PRO A 215 20.12 -2.17 4.47
N HIS A 216 20.72 -1.41 5.40
CA HIS A 216 20.79 0.06 5.32
C HIS A 216 21.54 0.63 4.09
N ASP A 217 22.43 -0.16 3.46
CA ASP A 217 23.17 0.19 2.24
C ASP A 217 22.34 0.01 0.96
N GLU A 218 21.13 -0.56 1.06
CA GLU A 218 20.15 -0.64 -0.01
C GLU A 218 19.13 0.50 0.08
N ASN A 219 18.45 0.81 -1.03
CA ASN A 219 17.25 1.64 -1.01
C ASN A 219 16.35 1.29 -2.19
N GLY A 220 15.17 1.90 -2.25
CA GLY A 220 14.15 1.59 -3.22
C GLY A 220 13.11 2.68 -3.38
N ILE A 221 12.20 2.46 -4.31
CA ILE A 221 11.12 3.41 -4.60
C ILE A 221 9.84 2.70 -5.00
N LYS A 222 8.72 3.17 -4.43
CA LYS A 222 7.37 2.68 -4.72
C LYS A 222 6.48 3.86 -5.10
N ILE A 223 5.72 3.71 -6.19
CA ILE A 223 4.74 4.71 -6.64
C ILE A 223 3.34 4.29 -6.21
N ILE A 224 2.59 5.24 -5.66
CA ILE A 224 1.24 5.08 -5.12
C ILE A 224 0.26 5.83 -6.03
N GLY A 225 -0.71 5.09 -6.56
CA GLY A 225 -1.78 5.60 -7.40
C GLY A 225 -2.85 6.35 -6.62
N VAL A 226 -3.85 6.88 -7.34
CA VAL A 226 -4.92 7.70 -6.74
C VAL A 226 -5.80 6.93 -5.75
N ASP A 227 -5.85 5.61 -5.87
CA ASP A 227 -6.56 4.69 -4.97
C ASP A 227 -5.79 4.37 -3.67
N GLY A 228 -4.63 5.01 -3.47
CA GLY A 228 -3.74 4.74 -2.34
C GLY A 228 -3.10 3.36 -2.40
N LYS A 229 -3.16 2.65 -3.54
CA LYS A 229 -2.46 1.38 -3.75
C LYS A 229 -1.25 1.59 -4.64
N TYR A 230 -0.42 0.58 -4.74
CA TYR A 230 0.66 0.58 -5.74
C TYR A 230 0.07 0.69 -7.15
N ILE A 231 0.85 1.32 -8.05
CA ILE A 231 0.48 1.41 -9.46
C ILE A 231 0.16 0.03 -10.08
N ASN A 232 -0.83 0.00 -10.97
CA ASN A 232 -1.26 -1.25 -11.60
C ASN A 232 -0.20 -1.82 -12.57
N LYS A 233 -0.41 -3.06 -13.00
CA LYS A 233 0.56 -3.79 -13.84
C LYS A 233 0.90 -3.08 -15.16
N THR A 234 -0.04 -2.35 -15.75
CA THR A 234 0.20 -1.57 -16.98
C THR A 234 1.24 -0.49 -16.73
N TYR A 235 1.09 0.27 -15.64
CA TYR A 235 2.02 1.33 -15.26
C TYR A 235 3.37 0.81 -14.75
N GLU A 236 3.38 -0.35 -14.08
CA GLU A 236 4.64 -1.04 -13.78
C GLU A 236 5.40 -1.40 -15.05
N ASN A 237 4.71 -1.88 -16.09
CA ASN A 237 5.36 -2.25 -17.35
C ASN A 237 5.96 -1.04 -18.06
N TYR A 238 5.27 0.10 -18.11
CA TYR A 238 5.85 1.34 -18.64
C TYR A 238 7.09 1.77 -17.86
N LEU A 239 7.04 1.68 -16.53
CA LEU A 239 8.17 2.07 -15.71
C LEU A 239 9.36 1.11 -15.88
N ILE A 240 9.13 -0.21 -16.00
CA ILE A 240 10.15 -1.21 -16.33
C ILE A 240 10.75 -0.91 -17.71
N GLU A 241 9.92 -0.57 -18.68
CA GLU A 241 10.36 -0.21 -20.03
C GLU A 241 11.22 1.04 -20.00
N LEU A 242 10.78 2.11 -19.34
CA LEU A 242 11.52 3.36 -19.18
C LEU A 242 12.89 3.17 -18.54
N VAL A 243 12.97 2.38 -17.46
CA VAL A 243 14.24 2.16 -16.74
C VAL A 243 15.19 1.31 -17.56
N ASN A 244 14.71 0.25 -18.22
CA ASN A 244 15.52 -0.69 -18.99
C ASN A 244 15.71 -0.33 -20.46
N ASN A 245 15.14 0.78 -20.91
CA ASN A 245 15.13 1.16 -22.33
C ASN A 245 16.54 1.18 -22.93
N HIS A 246 17.50 1.71 -22.16
CA HIS A 246 18.90 1.79 -22.56
C HIS A 246 19.50 0.41 -22.93
N LEU A 247 19.23 -0.64 -22.14
CA LEU A 247 19.72 -1.99 -22.41
C LEU A 247 19.07 -2.59 -23.66
N ARG A 248 17.77 -2.38 -23.83
CA ARG A 248 17.00 -2.92 -24.97
C ARG A 248 17.39 -2.24 -26.27
N TYR A 249 17.68 -0.94 -26.23
CA TYR A 249 18.11 -0.17 -27.40
C TYR A 249 19.47 -0.64 -27.90
N ILE A 250 20.45 -0.83 -27.01
CA ILE A 250 21.79 -1.34 -27.37
C ILE A 250 21.70 -2.72 -28.01
N LYS A 251 20.89 -3.64 -27.45
CA LYS A 251 20.69 -4.98 -28.02
C LYS A 251 20.24 -4.97 -29.48
N LYS A 252 19.52 -3.92 -29.90
CA LYS A 252 19.04 -3.75 -31.28
C LYS A 252 19.99 -2.92 -32.14
N ASN A 253 20.87 -2.09 -31.54
CA ASN A 253 21.69 -1.10 -32.22
C ASN A 253 23.13 -1.12 -31.69
N VAL A 254 23.97 -2.01 -32.25
CA VAL A 254 25.33 -2.31 -31.75
C VAL A 254 26.30 -1.12 -31.83
N ASN A 255 26.04 -0.15 -32.71
CA ASN A 255 26.90 1.02 -32.94
C ASN A 255 26.26 2.35 -32.46
N CYS A 256 25.36 2.31 -31.47
CA CYS A 256 24.72 3.53 -30.96
C CYS A 256 25.64 4.34 -30.03
N THR A 257 25.43 5.65 -30.00
CA THR A 257 26.05 6.60 -29.06
C THR A 257 25.20 6.78 -27.81
N CYS A 258 25.77 7.40 -26.76
CA CYS A 258 25.01 7.74 -25.56
C CYS A 258 23.89 8.74 -25.84
N ASP A 259 24.12 9.67 -26.78
CA ASP A 259 23.08 10.60 -27.22
C ASP A 259 21.93 9.85 -27.91
N ASP A 260 22.19 8.80 -28.68
CA ASP A 260 21.14 7.97 -29.28
C ASP A 260 20.28 7.27 -28.22
N ILE A 261 20.91 6.72 -27.18
CA ILE A 261 20.22 6.08 -26.05
C ILE A 261 19.34 7.09 -25.30
N ILE A 262 19.87 8.29 -25.03
CA ILE A 262 19.13 9.36 -24.34
C ILE A 262 17.97 9.82 -25.21
N ASN A 263 18.18 10.07 -26.50
CA ASN A 263 17.15 10.48 -27.44
C ASN A 263 16.02 9.45 -27.49
N ASN A 264 16.36 8.17 -27.64
CA ASN A 264 15.37 7.09 -27.65
C ASN A 264 14.57 7.00 -26.33
N THR A 265 15.22 7.28 -25.20
CA THR A 265 14.54 7.32 -23.90
C THR A 265 13.59 8.51 -23.79
N ILE A 266 13.96 9.67 -24.34
CA ILE A 266 13.07 10.85 -24.36
C ILE A 266 11.89 10.62 -25.29
N GLU A 267 12.12 10.04 -26.47
CA GLU A 267 11.04 9.65 -27.40
C GLU A 267 10.06 8.69 -26.72
N LEU A 268 10.54 7.67 -26.01
CA LEU A 268 9.69 6.77 -25.23
C LEU A 268 8.86 7.51 -24.17
N ILE A 269 9.43 8.50 -23.48
CA ILE A 269 8.67 9.33 -22.53
C ILE A 269 7.55 10.08 -23.27
N VAL A 270 7.87 10.76 -24.38
CA VAL A 270 6.89 11.48 -25.20
C VAL A 270 5.78 10.55 -25.68
N ASP A 271 6.12 9.34 -26.12
CA ASP A 271 5.17 8.34 -26.59
C ASP A 271 4.24 7.85 -25.48
N ILE A 272 4.75 7.63 -24.27
CA ILE A 272 3.93 7.26 -23.11
C ILE A 272 2.98 8.42 -22.74
N PHE A 273 3.44 9.67 -22.76
CA PHE A 273 2.58 10.85 -22.56
C PHE A 273 1.47 10.91 -23.63
N LYS A 274 1.82 10.83 -24.92
CA LYS A 274 0.84 10.80 -26.01
C LYS A 274 -0.18 9.70 -25.85
N LYS A 275 0.27 8.50 -25.47
CA LYS A 275 -0.59 7.33 -25.32
C LYS A 275 -1.54 7.45 -24.13
N GLU A 276 -1.08 7.96 -22.99
CA GLU A 276 -1.85 7.97 -21.74
C GLU A 276 -2.73 9.20 -21.56
N ILE A 277 -2.37 10.34 -22.15
CA ILE A 277 -3.09 11.61 -21.95
C ILE A 277 -3.45 12.33 -23.26
N ASN A 278 -3.11 11.78 -24.43
CA ASN A 278 -3.36 12.40 -25.74
C ASN A 278 -2.73 13.81 -25.88
N LEU A 279 -1.63 14.07 -25.15
CA LEU A 279 -0.87 15.30 -25.23
C LEU A 279 0.55 15.02 -25.75
N ASP A 280 1.00 15.82 -26.71
CA ASP A 280 2.38 15.82 -27.17
C ASP A 280 3.22 16.78 -26.32
N ILE A 281 3.90 16.27 -25.30
CA ILE A 281 4.75 17.11 -24.43
C ILE A 281 5.98 17.70 -25.15
N SER A 282 6.28 17.25 -26.38
CA SER A 282 7.32 17.88 -27.21
C SER A 282 6.83 19.15 -27.92
N ASP A 283 5.53 19.43 -27.90
CA ASP A 283 4.97 20.72 -28.32
C ASP A 283 5.19 21.76 -27.21
N ASP A 284 5.87 22.86 -27.55
CA ASP A 284 6.25 23.91 -26.59
C ASP A 284 5.02 24.54 -25.90
N ILE A 285 3.87 24.64 -26.58
CA ILE A 285 2.62 25.20 -26.02
C ILE A 285 2.04 24.23 -24.99
N ILE A 286 1.97 22.94 -25.33
CA ILE A 286 1.48 21.91 -24.41
C ILE A 286 2.37 21.87 -23.17
N TYR A 287 3.69 21.98 -23.37
CA TYR A 287 4.65 22.00 -22.28
C TYR A 287 4.52 23.25 -21.38
N GLU A 288 4.25 24.41 -21.96
CA GLU A 288 3.91 25.64 -21.21
C GLU A 288 2.61 25.48 -20.40
N ASN A 289 1.57 24.87 -20.97
CA ASN A 289 0.29 24.64 -20.30
C ASN A 289 0.44 23.79 -19.02
N ILE A 290 1.45 22.92 -18.93
CA ILE A 290 1.72 22.18 -17.69
C ILE A 290 2.16 23.12 -16.56
N SER A 291 2.89 24.19 -16.86
CA SER A 291 3.24 25.21 -15.85
C SER A 291 1.99 25.95 -15.36
N ILE A 292 1.06 26.25 -16.27
CA ILE A 292 -0.23 26.88 -15.93
C ILE A 292 -1.05 25.94 -15.04
N LEU A 293 -1.04 24.63 -15.31
CA LEU A 293 -1.68 23.63 -14.45
C LEU A 293 -1.12 23.67 -13.03
N ASP A 294 0.21 23.69 -12.87
CA ASP A 294 0.89 23.76 -11.56
C ASP A 294 0.49 25.03 -10.79
N ASP A 295 0.43 26.18 -11.47
CA ASP A 295 0.00 27.45 -10.89
C ASP A 295 -1.46 27.44 -10.42
N ILE A 296 -2.36 26.92 -11.27
CA ILE A 296 -3.79 26.84 -10.94
C ILE A 296 -3.99 25.95 -9.71
N ILE A 297 -3.39 24.76 -9.68
CA ILE A 297 -3.54 23.82 -8.57
C ILE A 297 -2.94 24.41 -7.28
N TYR A 298 -1.77 25.04 -7.35
CA TYR A 298 -1.16 25.70 -6.19
C TYR A 298 -2.07 26.80 -5.61
N ASN A 299 -2.67 27.63 -6.44
CA ASN A 299 -3.58 28.68 -6.00
C ASN A 299 -4.85 28.11 -5.35
N TYR A 300 -5.41 27.04 -5.93
CA TYR A 300 -6.49 26.28 -5.29
C TYR A 300 -6.07 25.72 -3.94
N ASN A 301 -4.85 25.19 -3.85
CA ASN A 301 -4.35 24.62 -2.61
C ASN A 301 -4.31 25.65 -1.50
N ILE A 302 -3.94 26.91 -1.71
CA ILE A 302 -3.89 27.90 -0.62
C ILE A 302 -5.25 28.01 0.09
N HIS A 303 -6.35 27.90 -0.65
CA HIS A 303 -7.70 28.16 -0.12
C HIS A 303 -8.52 26.90 0.19
N ASN A 304 -8.23 25.75 -0.43
CA ASN A 304 -9.03 24.54 -0.29
C ASN A 304 -8.74 23.74 0.97
N LYS A 305 -9.75 23.10 1.58
CA LYS A 305 -9.55 22.22 2.74
C LYS A 305 -8.84 20.89 2.44
N ILE A 306 -8.78 20.47 1.17
CA ILE A 306 -8.03 19.29 0.74
C ILE A 306 -7.11 19.74 -0.38
N LYS A 307 -5.80 19.55 -0.18
CA LYS A 307 -4.82 19.98 -1.16
C LYS A 307 -4.55 18.87 -2.15
N THR A 308 -4.21 19.28 -3.37
CA THR A 308 -3.82 18.43 -4.47
C THR A 308 -2.33 18.58 -4.69
N ASN A 309 -1.58 17.54 -4.37
CA ASN A 309 -0.13 17.54 -4.43
C ASN A 309 0.40 16.24 -5.07
N ILE A 310 1.65 16.31 -5.50
CA ILE A 310 2.53 15.14 -5.59
C ILE A 310 3.17 14.97 -4.21
N CYS A 311 2.80 13.93 -3.49
CA CYS A 311 3.33 13.68 -2.15
C CYS A 311 4.59 12.81 -2.24
N ILE A 312 5.71 13.29 -1.67
CA ILE A 312 6.98 12.56 -1.60
C ILE A 312 7.31 12.25 -0.14
N GLY A 313 7.52 10.98 0.17
CA GLY A 313 7.87 10.53 1.51
C GLY A 313 9.07 9.58 1.48
N PHE A 314 9.72 9.41 2.62
CA PHE A 314 10.85 8.50 2.73
C PHE A 314 11.06 7.98 4.16
N ASP A 315 11.67 6.80 4.27
CA ASP A 315 12.08 6.21 5.55
C ASP A 315 13.33 6.93 6.13
N THR A 316 14.03 6.31 7.07
CA THR A 316 15.15 6.95 7.78
C THR A 316 16.53 6.62 7.19
N ARG A 317 16.59 6.05 5.98
CA ARG A 317 17.85 5.79 5.27
C ARG A 317 18.60 7.08 4.94
N ASN A 318 19.90 7.09 5.18
CA ASN A 318 20.77 8.25 4.91
C ASN A 318 20.77 8.69 3.43
N SER A 319 20.50 7.77 2.50
CA SER A 319 20.45 8.07 1.06
C SER A 319 19.20 8.85 0.64
N ASN A 320 18.15 8.90 1.46
CA ASN A 320 16.85 9.46 1.08
C ASN A 320 16.89 10.94 0.71
N ILE A 321 17.71 11.76 1.39
CA ILE A 321 17.80 13.19 1.06
C ILE A 321 18.33 13.38 -0.37
N HIS A 322 19.34 12.60 -0.76
CA HIS A 322 19.87 12.66 -2.13
C HIS A 322 18.84 12.15 -3.13
N LEU A 323 18.24 10.99 -2.88
CA LEU A 323 17.25 10.38 -3.77
C LEU A 323 16.00 11.26 -3.95
N ASN A 324 15.55 11.92 -2.88
CA ASN A 324 14.46 12.88 -2.92
C ASN A 324 14.76 14.06 -3.86
N ASN A 325 15.98 14.59 -3.81
CA ASN A 325 16.39 15.67 -4.71
C ASN A 325 16.39 15.23 -6.18
N ILE A 326 16.73 13.96 -6.48
CA ILE A 326 16.63 13.42 -7.85
C ILE A 326 15.17 13.44 -8.33
N ILE A 327 14.22 13.04 -7.48
CA ILE A 327 12.79 13.09 -7.81
C ILE A 327 12.35 14.53 -8.08
N ILE A 328 12.71 15.48 -7.21
CA ILE A 328 12.41 16.90 -7.40
C ILE A 328 13.01 17.44 -8.71
N GLU A 329 14.29 17.17 -8.99
CA GLU A 329 14.93 17.56 -10.24
C GLU A 329 14.19 17.00 -11.47
N SER A 330 13.69 15.77 -11.36
CA SER A 330 12.94 15.10 -12.41
C SER A 330 11.56 15.71 -12.63
N LEU A 331 10.85 16.07 -11.56
CA LEU A 331 9.55 16.77 -11.61
C LEU A 331 9.68 18.19 -12.16
N ASN A 332 10.74 18.90 -11.80
CA ASN A 332 11.03 20.23 -12.33
C ASN A 332 11.25 20.21 -13.85
N CYS A 333 11.70 19.09 -14.42
CA CYS A 333 11.78 18.92 -15.89
C CYS A 333 10.40 18.85 -16.56
N LEU A 334 9.33 18.69 -15.80
CA LEU A 334 7.94 18.70 -16.29
C LEU A 334 7.21 20.02 -16.00
N ASN A 335 7.90 21.06 -15.52
CA ASN A 335 7.27 22.30 -15.03
C ASN A 335 6.28 22.07 -13.86
N ILE A 336 6.50 21.04 -13.04
CA ILE A 336 5.75 20.81 -11.80
C ILE A 336 6.69 21.04 -10.63
N TYR A 337 6.54 22.15 -9.93
CA TYR A 337 7.39 22.48 -8.78
C TYR A 337 6.62 23.04 -7.59
N LYS A 338 5.48 23.72 -7.80
CA LYS A 338 4.65 24.31 -6.73
C LYS A 338 3.76 23.29 -6.04
N CYS A 339 3.34 22.24 -6.76
CA CYS A 339 2.47 21.21 -6.18
C CYS A 339 3.23 20.05 -5.53
N ILE A 340 4.55 20.15 -5.34
CA ILE A 340 5.37 19.11 -4.70
C ILE A 340 5.24 19.22 -3.17
N ASN A 341 4.53 18.28 -2.55
CA ASN A 341 4.48 18.15 -1.11
C ASN A 341 5.53 17.14 -0.65
N ASN A 342 6.70 17.62 -0.22
CA ASN A 342 7.61 16.79 0.55
C ASN A 342 6.96 16.51 1.89
N ILE A 343 6.55 15.29 2.19
CA ILE A 343 6.06 14.89 3.52
C ILE A 343 7.23 14.56 4.45
N THR A 344 8.37 14.20 3.86
CA THR A 344 9.61 13.77 4.51
C THR A 344 9.47 12.44 5.23
N TYR A 345 9.78 12.37 6.52
CA TYR A 345 9.76 11.12 7.28
C TYR A 345 8.32 10.66 7.50
N ILE A 346 7.96 9.56 6.85
CA ILE A 346 6.63 8.95 6.91
C ILE A 346 6.75 7.44 6.78
N THR A 347 5.86 6.69 7.44
CA THR A 347 5.78 5.24 7.29
C THR A 347 5.21 4.90 5.91
N THR A 348 5.52 3.72 5.36
CA THR A 348 4.87 3.26 4.12
C THR A 348 3.34 3.28 4.26
N PRO A 349 2.76 2.73 5.33
CA PRO A 349 1.30 2.65 5.45
C PRO A 349 0.61 4.01 5.59
N CYS A 350 1.24 4.95 6.30
CA CYS A 350 0.72 6.32 6.45
C CYS A 350 0.64 7.03 5.10
N MET A 351 1.64 6.87 4.22
CA MET A 351 1.61 7.46 2.88
C MET A 351 0.49 6.87 2.02
N HIS A 352 0.31 5.54 2.05
CA HIS A 352 -0.77 4.87 1.33
C HIS A 352 -2.15 5.36 1.80
N PHE A 353 -2.37 5.41 3.11
CA PHE A 353 -3.59 5.96 3.70
C PHE A 353 -3.81 7.42 3.27
N LEU A 354 -2.79 8.26 3.37
CA LEU A 354 -2.92 9.68 3.08
C LEU A 354 -3.37 9.92 1.63
N ILE A 355 -2.77 9.23 0.66
CA ILE A 355 -3.17 9.36 -0.74
C ILE A 355 -4.62 8.91 -0.96
N TYR A 356 -5.01 7.78 -0.36
CA TYR A 356 -6.40 7.30 -0.43
C TYR A 356 -7.36 8.31 0.21
N PHE A 357 -7.09 8.72 1.46
CA PHE A 357 -7.92 9.66 2.21
C PHE A 357 -8.15 10.95 1.42
N LEU A 358 -7.07 11.61 0.97
CA LEU A 358 -7.17 12.89 0.26
C LEU A 358 -7.97 12.79 -1.04
N ASN A 359 -7.98 11.64 -1.69
CA ASN A 359 -8.69 11.44 -2.96
C ASN A 359 -10.14 10.98 -2.81
N TYR A 360 -10.49 10.35 -1.68
CA TYR A 360 -11.77 9.66 -1.47
C TYR A 360 -12.65 10.28 -0.37
N ILE A 361 -12.11 11.14 0.49
CA ILE A 361 -12.88 11.73 1.60
C ILE A 361 -14.10 12.55 1.15
N ASN A 362 -14.01 13.20 -0.01
CA ASN A 362 -15.12 13.93 -0.63
C ASN A 362 -15.98 13.05 -1.56
N GLU A 363 -15.64 11.77 -1.73
CA GLU A 363 -16.43 10.79 -2.48
C GLU A 363 -17.49 10.15 -1.58
N ASN A 364 -18.50 9.50 -2.16
CA ASN A 364 -19.40 8.62 -1.40
C ASN A 364 -18.69 7.29 -1.09
N ASP A 365 -17.52 7.37 -0.46
CA ASP A 365 -16.79 6.21 0.05
C ASP A 365 -17.14 6.01 1.52
N GLU A 366 -17.84 4.91 1.80
CA GLU A 366 -18.29 4.54 3.14
C GLU A 366 -17.17 3.99 4.03
N LYS A 367 -15.96 3.78 3.49
CA LYS A 367 -14.81 3.32 4.26
C LYS A 367 -14.14 4.43 5.07
N ILE A 368 -14.40 5.70 4.73
CA ILE A 368 -13.78 6.84 5.38
C ILE A 368 -14.83 7.58 6.21
N ASP A 369 -14.54 7.77 7.49
CA ASP A 369 -15.39 8.61 8.34
C ASP A 369 -15.20 10.09 8.00
N LYS A 370 -16.25 10.71 7.46
CA LYS A 370 -16.24 12.12 7.05
C LYS A 370 -16.40 13.09 8.21
N GLN A 371 -16.88 12.63 9.36
CA GLN A 371 -17.11 13.50 10.51
C GLN A 371 -15.81 14.12 11.01
N ILE A 372 -14.66 13.48 10.76
CA ILE A 372 -13.36 14.04 11.12
C ILE A 372 -13.08 15.39 10.44
N ILE A 373 -13.50 15.55 9.18
CA ILE A 373 -13.33 16.81 8.46
C ILE A 373 -14.25 17.90 9.02
N GLN A 374 -15.30 17.56 9.77
CA GLN A 374 -16.20 18.55 10.38
C GLN A 374 -15.66 19.07 11.71
N GLN A 375 -14.70 18.38 12.32
CA GLN A 375 -14.08 18.81 13.57
C GLN A 375 -13.09 19.96 13.29
N GLU A 376 -13.20 21.05 14.03
CA GLU A 376 -12.32 22.22 13.88
C GLU A 376 -10.89 21.94 14.37
N GLU A 377 -10.73 20.95 15.25
CA GLU A 377 -9.46 20.61 15.92
C GLU A 377 -8.47 19.88 15.00
N TYR A 378 -8.95 19.20 13.95
CA TYR A 378 -8.12 18.39 13.07
C TYR A 378 -7.69 19.15 11.81
N THR A 379 -6.38 19.27 11.64
CA THR A 379 -5.79 19.99 10.51
C THR A 379 -5.18 19.04 9.49
N ILE A 380 -5.80 18.99 8.31
CA ILE A 380 -5.32 18.23 7.15
C ILE A 380 -4.06 18.89 6.53
N HIS A 381 -3.82 20.17 6.83
CA HIS A 381 -2.75 20.97 6.25
C HIS A 381 -1.53 21.07 7.15
N LYS A 382 -0.38 21.32 6.53
CA LYS A 382 0.84 21.60 7.26
C LYS A 382 0.69 22.88 8.10
N LYS A 383 1.24 22.82 9.31
CA LYS A 383 1.42 23.98 10.19
C LYS A 383 2.91 24.35 10.26
N SER A 384 3.20 25.57 10.73
CA SER A 384 4.57 26.07 10.88
C SER A 384 5.46 25.19 11.78
N ASN A 385 4.85 24.43 12.69
CA ASN A 385 5.53 23.53 13.63
C ASN A 385 5.57 22.06 13.18
N ASP A 386 4.98 21.67 12.04
CA ASP A 386 4.96 20.28 11.56
C ASP A 386 6.37 19.71 11.37
N LEU A 387 7.36 20.57 11.14
CA LEU A 387 8.76 20.21 10.95
C LEU A 387 9.62 20.40 12.20
N SER A 388 9.01 20.79 13.32
CA SER A 388 9.75 21.05 14.57
C SER A 388 10.51 19.81 15.06
N TYR A 389 9.96 18.61 14.86
CA TYR A 389 10.61 17.35 15.23
C TYR A 389 11.97 17.18 14.53
N LEU A 390 12.16 17.74 13.33
CA LEU A 390 13.42 17.67 12.58
C LEU A 390 14.57 18.44 13.26
N LYS A 391 14.27 19.42 14.13
CA LYS A 391 15.31 20.25 14.80
C LYS A 391 16.21 19.42 15.71
N ASN A 392 15.70 18.30 16.23
CA ASN A 392 16.44 17.45 17.15
C ASN A 392 17.29 16.40 16.41
N PHE A 393 17.27 16.36 15.07
CA PHE A 393 18.00 15.37 14.28
C PHE A 393 19.24 15.96 13.62
N HIS A 394 20.42 15.54 14.09
CA HIS A 394 21.70 15.79 13.43
C HIS A 394 21.89 14.78 12.29
N ILE A 395 21.36 15.09 11.11
CA ILE A 395 21.55 14.26 9.90
C ILE A 395 22.70 14.85 9.08
N GLN A 396 23.65 13.99 8.67
CA GLN A 396 24.80 14.42 7.87
C GLN A 396 24.41 15.05 6.52
N ASN A 397 25.25 16.00 6.09
CA ASN A 397 25.16 16.90 4.95
C ASN A 397 24.33 18.16 5.23
N ASN A 398 24.99 19.32 5.12
CA ASN A 398 24.55 20.70 5.40
C ASN A 398 23.31 21.22 4.62
N LYS A 399 22.33 20.37 4.33
CA LYS A 399 20.98 20.77 3.95
C LYS A 399 20.04 20.11 4.95
N SER A 400 19.64 20.87 5.97
CA SER A 400 18.48 20.52 6.80
C SER A 400 17.35 20.00 5.90
N VAL A 401 16.72 18.89 6.30
CA VAL A 401 15.49 18.36 5.67
C VAL A 401 14.43 19.47 5.52
N TYR A 402 14.50 20.50 6.35
CA TYR A 402 13.74 21.74 6.24
C TYR A 402 13.85 22.44 4.87
N TYR A 403 15.03 22.41 4.22
CA TYR A 403 15.24 23.01 2.90
C TYR A 403 14.61 22.21 1.74
N LEU A 404 14.04 21.02 1.99
CA LEU A 404 13.28 20.30 0.98
C LEU A 404 11.91 20.94 0.72
N TYR A 405 11.42 21.77 1.64
CA TYR A 405 10.12 22.45 1.50
C TYR A 405 10.21 23.77 0.74
N TYR A 406 11.37 24.40 0.73
CA TYR A 406 11.56 25.72 0.14
C TYR A 406 12.41 25.57 -1.09
N SER A 407 11.83 25.86 -2.26
CA SER A 407 12.57 25.73 -3.50
C SER A 407 13.77 26.69 -3.49
N LYS A 408 14.85 26.34 -4.20
CA LYS A 408 15.95 27.30 -4.48
C LYS A 408 15.45 28.57 -5.21
N TYR A 409 14.25 28.53 -5.77
CA TYR A 409 13.63 29.62 -6.51
C TYR A 409 12.80 30.55 -5.60
N ASP A 410 12.53 30.16 -4.35
CA ASP A 410 11.94 31.03 -3.32
C ASP A 410 13.04 31.79 -2.57
N GLN A 411 13.73 32.67 -3.31
CA GLN A 411 14.86 33.47 -2.79
C GLN A 411 14.48 34.35 -1.59
N TYR A 412 13.21 34.75 -1.47
CA TYR A 412 12.73 35.59 -0.37
C TYR A 412 12.61 34.82 0.97
N LEU A 413 12.06 33.60 0.95
CA LEU A 413 11.93 32.77 2.16
C LEU A 413 13.27 32.20 2.65
N THR A 414 14.16 31.86 1.72
CA THR A 414 15.47 31.28 2.05
C THR A 414 16.36 32.25 2.83
N ASN A 415 16.22 33.56 2.61
CA ASN A 415 17.00 34.58 3.30
C ASN A 415 16.56 34.86 4.76
N GLU A 416 15.27 34.73 5.11
CA GLU A 416 14.80 34.86 6.51
C GLU A 416 15.21 33.68 7.40
N VAL A 417 15.26 32.46 6.86
CA VAL A 417 15.75 31.29 7.60
C VAL A 417 17.26 31.41 7.90
N LEU A 418 18.00 32.12 7.05
CA LEU A 418 19.44 32.34 7.23
C LEU A 418 19.77 33.37 8.32
N THR A 419 18.89 34.34 8.60
CA THR A 419 19.14 35.37 9.63
C THR A 419 18.86 34.90 11.05
N THR A 420 18.19 33.76 11.24
CA THR A 420 17.91 33.18 12.56
C THR A 420 19.00 32.23 13.09
N ASN A 421 20.05 31.95 12.30
CA ASN A 421 21.14 31.03 12.66
C ASN A 421 22.48 31.75 12.93
N GLY A 422 22.45 32.76 13.80
CA GLY A 422 23.65 33.40 14.37
C GLY A 422 23.72 33.21 15.88
N THR A 423 24.86 32.70 16.37
CA THR A 423 25.22 32.49 17.78
C THR A 423 24.93 33.69 18.71
N PRO A 424 24.66 33.44 20.01
CA PRO A 424 24.16 34.46 20.94
C PRO A 424 25.29 35.37 21.42
N LEU A 425 25.27 36.64 20.98
CA LEU A 425 25.91 37.74 21.70
C LEU A 425 24.87 38.84 21.92
N GLN A 426 24.78 39.23 23.19
CA GLN A 426 23.78 40.10 23.82
C GLN A 426 23.55 41.42 23.07
N GLN A 427 22.28 41.77 22.80
CA GLN A 427 21.58 42.97 23.30
C GLN A 427 20.14 43.07 22.75
N PRO A 428 19.22 43.73 23.47
CA PRO A 428 17.78 43.66 23.19
C PRO A 428 17.38 44.71 22.14
N PHE A 429 16.69 44.30 21.09
CA PHE A 429 15.90 45.23 20.28
C PHE A 429 14.46 44.73 20.14
N ASN A 430 13.61 45.31 20.98
CA ASN A 430 12.17 45.45 20.74
C ASN A 430 11.98 46.22 19.43
N ILE A 431 11.55 45.57 18.35
CA ILE A 431 10.88 46.26 17.23
C ILE A 431 9.69 45.42 16.77
N SER A 432 8.56 46.09 16.69
CA SER A 432 7.21 45.59 16.53
C SER A 432 6.90 45.12 15.11
N ILE A 433 6.23 43.96 15.04
CA ILE A 433 5.65 43.34 13.84
C ILE A 433 4.64 44.27 13.11
N GLN A 434 4.18 45.35 13.76
CA GLN A 434 3.19 46.28 13.21
C GLN A 434 3.73 47.13 12.03
N GLN A 435 5.01 47.52 12.03
CA GLN A 435 5.56 48.46 11.03
C GLN A 435 5.81 47.81 9.66
N HIS A 436 5.91 46.48 9.59
CA HIS A 436 6.08 45.78 8.32
C HIS A 436 4.77 45.62 7.53
N ILE A 437 3.63 45.54 8.23
CA ILE A 437 2.30 45.42 7.60
C ILE A 437 1.88 46.73 6.92
N GLU A 438 2.32 47.89 7.43
CA GLU A 438 1.98 49.20 6.85
C GLU A 438 2.80 49.51 5.59
N LYS A 439 4.07 49.11 5.53
CA LYS A 439 4.91 49.26 4.32
C LYS A 439 4.48 48.36 3.15
N GLU A 440 3.84 47.23 3.43
CA GLU A 440 3.27 46.34 2.42
C GLU A 440 1.96 46.88 1.80
N LYS A 441 1.21 47.71 2.55
CA LYS A 441 -0.02 48.36 2.04
C LYS A 441 0.29 49.52 1.08
N GLU A 442 1.42 50.20 1.23
CA GLU A 442 1.81 51.32 0.36
C GLU A 442 2.33 50.90 -1.01
N LYS A 443 2.72 49.62 -1.21
CA LYS A 443 3.18 49.10 -2.52
C LYS A 443 2.05 48.64 -3.46
N LYS A 444 0.77 48.79 -3.09
CA LYS A 444 -0.37 48.37 -3.93
C LYS A 444 -0.76 49.34 -5.05
N ASN A 445 -0.05 50.46 -5.23
CA ASN A 445 -0.43 51.52 -6.19
C ASN A 445 0.56 51.74 -7.35
N SER A 446 1.09 50.68 -7.96
CA SER A 446 1.71 50.76 -9.28
C SER A 446 1.33 49.56 -10.13
N HIS A 447 0.55 49.79 -11.18
CA HIS A 447 0.29 48.83 -12.25
C HIS A 447 1.59 48.54 -13.00
N GLU A 448 2.16 47.36 -12.78
CA GLU A 448 2.88 46.54 -13.77
C GLU A 448 3.42 45.26 -13.09
N ASN A 449 3.03 44.09 -13.63
CA ASN A 449 3.44 42.72 -13.24
C ASN A 449 3.27 42.31 -11.76
N ASN A 450 2.06 41.87 -11.42
CA ASN A 450 1.78 41.11 -10.19
C ASN A 450 2.38 39.71 -10.26
N ASN A 451 3.69 39.57 -10.02
CA ASN A 451 4.20 38.34 -9.43
C ASN A 451 3.64 38.28 -8.01
N PHE A 452 2.63 37.44 -7.77
CA PHE A 452 2.11 37.19 -6.42
C PHE A 452 3.23 36.58 -5.57
N ILE A 453 3.86 37.40 -4.72
CA ILE A 453 4.81 36.94 -3.71
C ILE A 453 3.97 36.50 -2.51
N TYR A 454 3.87 35.19 -2.31
CA TYR A 454 3.17 34.62 -1.15
C TYR A 454 4.04 34.72 0.11
N THR A 455 3.42 34.94 1.25
CA THR A 455 4.08 34.86 2.55
C THR A 455 4.50 33.42 2.86
N HIS A 456 5.47 33.24 3.76
CA HIS A 456 5.92 31.92 4.20
C HIS A 456 4.78 31.03 4.73
N MET A 457 3.81 31.64 5.41
CA MET A 457 2.64 30.95 5.93
C MET A 457 1.68 30.50 4.82
N GLU A 458 1.41 31.34 3.82
CA GLU A 458 0.55 30.98 2.68
C GLU A 458 1.13 29.82 1.87
N HIS A 459 2.45 29.78 1.71
CA HIS A 459 3.12 28.66 1.04
C HIS A 459 2.97 27.34 1.82
N ILE A 460 3.22 27.33 3.13
CA ILE A 460 3.03 26.13 3.96
C ILE A 460 1.59 25.62 3.88
N TYR A 461 0.63 26.53 3.87
CA TYR A 461 -0.78 26.17 3.77
C TYR A 461 -1.15 25.50 2.46
N ALA A 462 -0.34 25.52 1.41
CA ALA A 462 -0.62 24.81 0.15
C ALA A 462 -0.41 23.28 0.22
N TYR A 463 0.02 22.72 1.36
CA TYR A 463 0.44 21.33 1.48
C TYR A 463 -0.32 20.54 2.56
N ASN A 464 -0.53 19.25 2.29
CA ASN A 464 -1.13 18.30 3.24
C ASN A 464 -0.13 17.81 4.30
N SER A 465 -0.59 17.58 5.53
CA SER A 465 0.19 17.02 6.65
C SER A 465 -0.05 15.52 6.80
N ASP A 466 0.94 14.80 7.34
CA ASP A 466 0.77 13.41 7.79
C ASP A 466 0.03 13.31 9.13
N GLN A 467 -0.17 14.42 9.84
CA GLN A 467 -0.87 14.46 11.12
C GLN A 467 -2.30 13.89 11.01
N ILE A 468 -2.97 14.12 9.88
CA ILE A 468 -4.34 13.63 9.65
C ILE A 468 -4.46 12.10 9.75
N TYR A 469 -3.41 11.34 9.45
CA TYR A 469 -3.39 9.90 9.66
C TYR A 469 -3.57 9.54 11.14
N PHE A 470 -2.82 10.19 12.02
CA PHE A 470 -2.88 9.93 13.46
C PHE A 470 -4.23 10.39 14.02
N ASP A 471 -4.64 11.61 13.67
CA ASP A 471 -5.92 12.17 14.10
C ASP A 471 -7.10 11.28 13.67
N TYR A 472 -7.08 10.76 12.44
CA TYR A 472 -8.08 9.82 11.91
C TYR A 472 -8.20 8.56 12.72
N PHE A 473 -7.08 7.90 12.99
CA PHE A 473 -7.10 6.63 13.69
C PHE A 473 -7.29 6.78 15.20
N ILE A 474 -6.89 7.91 15.80
CA ILE A 474 -7.26 8.26 17.18
C ILE A 474 -8.77 8.41 17.30
N TYR A 475 -9.39 9.25 16.46
CA TYR A 475 -10.84 9.42 16.45
C TYR A 475 -11.58 8.10 16.18
N SER A 476 -11.14 7.34 15.18
CA SER A 476 -11.74 6.04 14.83
C SER A 476 -11.63 5.05 15.99
N PHE A 477 -10.50 5.04 16.70
CA PHE A 477 -10.27 4.21 17.87
C PHE A 477 -11.16 4.61 19.06
N GLU A 478 -11.26 5.90 19.38
CA GLU A 478 -12.14 6.38 20.45
C GLU A 478 -13.60 5.99 20.19
N MET A 479 -14.06 6.16 18.95
CA MET A 479 -15.37 5.72 18.53
C MET A 479 -15.54 4.20 18.68
N LEU A 480 -14.59 3.39 18.23
CA LEU A 480 -14.61 1.95 18.42
C LEU A 480 -14.66 1.56 19.91
N TYR A 481 -13.75 2.11 20.70
CA TYR A 481 -13.59 1.81 22.13
C TYR A 481 -14.84 2.14 22.93
N ASN A 482 -15.55 3.22 22.58
CA ASN A 482 -16.85 3.57 23.17
C ASN A 482 -17.94 2.51 22.96
N TYR A 483 -17.94 1.80 21.83
CA TYR A 483 -18.88 0.69 21.60
C TYR A 483 -18.42 -0.59 22.29
N ILE A 484 -17.12 -0.89 22.25
CA ILE A 484 -16.53 -2.05 22.92
C ILE A 484 -16.78 -1.99 24.43
N THR A 485 -16.57 -0.85 25.08
CA THR A 485 -16.82 -0.65 26.51
C THR A 485 -18.29 -0.87 26.89
N LYS A 486 -19.23 -0.37 26.06
CA LYS A 486 -20.67 -0.62 26.24
C LYS A 486 -21.03 -2.10 26.06
N LEU A 487 -20.40 -2.80 25.12
CA LEU A 487 -20.68 -4.22 24.85
C LEU A 487 -20.20 -5.13 25.96
N PHE A 488 -18.94 -4.96 26.36
CA PHE A 488 -18.29 -5.92 27.24
C PHE A 488 -18.39 -5.54 28.71
N HIS A 489 -19.02 -4.42 29.07
CA HIS A 489 -19.37 -4.00 30.45
C HIS A 489 -18.29 -4.39 31.47
N ASN A 490 -17.02 -4.24 31.09
CA ASN A 490 -15.94 -4.49 31.99
C ASN A 490 -15.92 -3.29 32.92
N ASN A 491 -16.61 -3.43 34.08
CA ASN A 491 -16.32 -2.69 35.30
C ASN A 491 -14.83 -2.42 35.28
N HIS A 492 -14.45 -1.14 35.18
CA HIS A 492 -13.07 -0.64 35.25
C HIS A 492 -12.15 -1.74 35.75
N MET A 493 -11.59 -2.55 34.84
CA MET A 493 -10.52 -3.41 35.29
C MET A 493 -9.45 -2.40 35.65
N MET A 494 -9.17 -2.30 36.95
CA MET A 494 -7.97 -1.68 37.46
C MET A 494 -6.79 -2.54 37.01
N MET A 495 -6.61 -2.66 35.69
CA MET A 495 -5.36 -3.09 35.10
C MET A 495 -4.40 -1.96 35.43
N ASP A 496 -3.33 -2.31 36.12
CA ASP A 496 -2.15 -1.48 36.21
C ASP A 496 -1.64 -1.22 34.80
N MET A 497 -0.91 -0.11 34.64
CA MET A 497 -0.23 0.19 33.38
C MET A 497 0.69 -0.97 33.00
N GLU A 498 0.47 -1.57 31.83
CA GLU A 498 1.32 -2.65 31.31
C GLU A 498 2.45 -2.05 30.47
N ASN A 499 3.70 -2.42 30.77
CA ASN A 499 4.85 -2.03 29.96
C ASN A 499 4.97 -2.95 28.74
N ILE A 500 5.09 -2.35 27.55
CA ILE A 500 5.41 -3.05 26.31
C ILE A 500 6.73 -2.48 25.77
N TYR A 501 7.69 -3.36 25.52
CA TYR A 501 8.98 -2.95 24.95
C TYR A 501 8.92 -3.01 23.42
N LEU A 502 9.12 -1.86 22.78
CA LEU A 502 8.98 -1.72 21.34
C LEU A 502 10.35 -1.54 20.66
N ASP A 503 10.73 -2.51 19.85
CA ASP A 503 11.87 -2.41 18.94
C ASP A 503 11.48 -1.57 17.73
N CYS A 504 12.01 -0.35 17.65
CA CYS A 504 11.77 0.57 16.55
C CYS A 504 12.71 0.36 15.35
N SER A 505 13.60 -0.64 15.39
CA SER A 505 14.45 -1.05 14.27
C SER A 505 15.43 0.01 13.76
N ASN A 506 15.70 1.02 14.58
CA ASN A 506 16.35 2.27 14.19
C ASN A 506 15.65 2.95 13.00
N GLY A 507 14.35 2.68 12.84
CA GLY A 507 13.51 3.05 11.72
C GLY A 507 12.53 4.16 12.04
N ILE A 508 11.61 4.39 11.10
CA ILE A 508 10.63 5.48 11.18
C ILE A 508 9.75 5.42 12.44
N ALA A 509 9.56 4.22 12.99
CA ALA A 509 8.76 3.99 14.17
C ALA A 509 9.20 4.84 15.37
N SER A 510 10.52 5.02 15.57
CA SER A 510 11.03 5.79 16.70
C SER A 510 10.58 7.25 16.69
N LEU A 511 10.22 7.77 15.50
CA LEU A 511 9.84 9.17 15.27
C LEU A 511 8.34 9.42 15.39
N LYS A 512 7.51 8.41 15.14
CA LYS A 512 6.08 8.61 14.84
C LYS A 512 5.13 7.87 15.77
N ILE A 513 5.52 6.74 16.37
CA ILE A 513 4.60 5.91 17.17
C ILE A 513 4.00 6.65 18.36
N ASP A 514 4.74 7.57 18.97
CA ASP A 514 4.29 8.35 20.14
C ASP A 514 3.10 9.26 19.83
N LYS A 515 2.84 9.56 18.54
CA LYS A 515 1.64 10.31 18.16
C LYS A 515 0.34 9.58 18.53
N PHE A 516 0.38 8.26 18.74
CA PHE A 516 -0.74 7.47 19.25
C PHE A 516 -0.82 7.39 20.79
N TYR A 517 -0.07 8.24 21.52
CA TYR A 517 -0.11 8.30 22.98
C TYR A 517 -1.53 8.34 23.58
N PRO A 518 -2.52 9.09 23.03
CA PRO A 518 -3.89 9.06 23.54
C PRO A 518 -4.51 7.66 23.57
N ILE A 519 -4.29 6.85 22.53
CA ILE A 519 -4.76 5.46 22.46
C ILE A 519 -4.05 4.60 23.52
N PHE A 520 -2.75 4.77 23.69
CA PHE A 520 -1.98 4.01 24.68
C PHE A 520 -2.46 4.30 26.10
N GLN A 521 -2.88 5.54 26.40
CA GLN A 521 -3.51 5.87 27.69
C GLN A 521 -4.85 5.16 27.87
N ILE A 522 -5.71 5.14 26.84
CA ILE A 522 -7.00 4.44 26.88
C ILE A 522 -6.80 2.94 27.14
N LEU A 523 -5.82 2.32 26.46
CA LEU A 523 -5.48 0.90 26.61
C LEU A 523 -4.61 0.59 27.84
N LYS A 524 -4.23 1.61 28.63
CA LYS A 524 -3.30 1.52 29.77
C LYS A 524 -1.98 0.83 29.43
N LYS A 525 -1.38 1.21 28.30
CA LYS A 525 -0.08 0.70 27.83
C LYS A 525 0.98 1.76 27.97
N ASN A 526 2.11 1.40 28.58
CA ASN A 526 3.31 2.22 28.59
C ASN A 526 4.30 1.67 27.56
N ILE A 527 4.60 2.45 26.52
CA ILE A 527 5.45 2.01 25.41
C ILE A 527 6.90 2.38 25.70
N CYS A 528 7.72 1.37 25.96
CA CYS A 528 9.15 1.51 26.22
C CYS A 528 9.94 1.23 24.93
N LYS A 529 10.24 2.28 24.16
CA LYS A 529 10.97 2.13 22.89
C LYS A 529 12.45 1.81 23.08
N PHE A 530 13.01 0.99 22.21
CA PHE A 530 14.46 0.75 22.08
C PHE A 530 14.82 0.55 20.60
N ASN A 531 16.12 0.53 20.28
CA ASN A 531 16.61 0.68 18.89
C ASN A 531 15.96 1.88 18.21
N CYS A 532 16.10 3.03 18.84
CA CYS A 532 15.61 4.31 18.30
C CYS A 532 16.72 5.02 17.51
N ILE A 533 16.30 5.96 16.67
CA ILE A 533 17.23 6.84 15.96
C ILE A 533 17.83 7.82 16.97
N GLU A 534 19.12 7.66 17.26
CA GLU A 534 19.89 8.44 18.22
C GLU A 534 21.16 9.08 17.59
N GLY A 535 21.31 8.98 16.26
CA GLY A 535 22.43 9.56 15.51
C GLY A 535 23.05 8.58 14.51
N GLU A 536 24.31 8.83 14.13
CA GLU A 536 25.02 8.08 13.07
C GLU A 536 25.26 6.60 13.38
N HIS A 537 25.19 6.19 14.66
CA HIS A 537 25.37 4.80 15.08
C HIS A 537 24.08 3.96 15.03
N SER A 538 22.91 4.59 14.84
CA SER A 538 21.62 3.91 14.71
C SER A 538 21.44 3.34 13.30
N ILE A 539 22.06 2.19 13.03
CA ILE A 539 21.97 1.54 11.73
C ILE A 539 20.60 0.85 11.57
N LEU A 540 19.83 1.30 10.58
CA LEU A 540 18.51 0.75 10.23
C LEU A 540 18.55 -0.78 10.04
N ASN A 541 17.63 -1.50 10.70
CA ASN A 541 17.47 -2.96 10.65
C ASN A 541 18.73 -3.78 11.04
N TYR A 542 19.72 -3.17 11.70
CA TYR A 542 20.95 -3.86 12.07
C TYR A 542 20.75 -4.74 13.31
N GLU A 543 20.68 -6.06 13.11
CA GLU A 543 20.46 -7.06 14.17
C GLU A 543 19.18 -6.80 15.00
N CYS A 544 18.20 -6.14 14.39
CA CYS A 544 16.92 -5.79 14.99
C CYS A 544 15.81 -5.79 13.93
N GLY A 545 14.56 -5.66 14.39
CA GLY A 545 13.38 -5.58 13.55
C GLY A 545 12.69 -6.90 13.26
N ALA A 546 11.45 -6.80 12.80
CA ALA A 546 10.55 -7.94 12.59
C ALA A 546 11.18 -9.04 11.71
N GLU A 547 11.82 -8.66 10.61
CA GLU A 547 12.49 -9.61 9.71
C GLU A 547 13.65 -10.34 10.40
N TYR A 548 14.43 -9.64 11.23
CA TYR A 548 15.53 -10.25 11.99
C TYR A 548 14.99 -11.26 13.00
N VAL A 549 14.02 -10.85 13.83
CA VAL A 549 13.43 -11.70 14.86
C VAL A 549 12.80 -12.96 14.24
N TYR A 550 12.05 -12.80 13.15
CA TYR A 550 11.44 -13.92 12.44
C TYR A 550 12.48 -14.87 11.83
N ARG A 551 13.50 -14.35 11.13
CA ARG A 551 14.46 -15.22 10.41
C ARG A 551 15.52 -15.82 11.30
N LYS A 552 15.96 -15.10 12.33
CA LYS A 552 16.99 -15.55 13.26
C LYS A 552 16.43 -16.31 14.45
N GLN A 553 15.12 -16.19 14.70
CA GLN A 553 14.47 -16.79 15.87
C GLN A 553 15.18 -16.37 17.17
N GLN A 554 15.61 -15.11 17.22
CA GLN A 554 16.44 -14.54 18.28
C GLN A 554 15.92 -13.15 18.66
N PRO A 555 16.12 -12.73 19.93
CA PRO A 555 15.77 -11.37 20.33
C PRO A 555 16.62 -10.34 19.58
N PRO A 556 16.08 -9.14 19.31
CA PRO A 556 16.81 -8.07 18.66
C PRO A 556 17.96 -7.57 19.56
N LYS A 557 18.92 -6.86 18.96
CA LYS A 557 19.97 -6.17 19.70
C LYS A 557 19.38 -5.13 20.65
N ASN A 558 20.13 -4.82 21.71
CA ASN A 558 19.80 -3.81 22.73
C ASN A 558 18.50 -4.05 23.51
N VAL A 559 18.02 -5.31 23.54
CA VAL A 559 16.96 -5.71 24.47
C VAL A 559 17.40 -5.37 25.91
N PRO A 560 16.54 -4.70 26.70
CA PRO A 560 16.86 -4.25 28.05
C PRO A 560 17.44 -5.38 28.94
N PRO A 561 18.36 -5.05 29.86
CA PRO A 561 19.08 -6.07 30.63
C PRO A 561 18.23 -6.75 31.72
N ILE A 562 17.22 -6.07 32.26
CA ILE A 562 16.35 -6.58 33.34
C ILE A 562 14.93 -6.70 32.78
N ILE A 563 14.44 -7.94 32.66
CA ILE A 563 13.15 -8.26 32.06
C ILE A 563 12.46 -9.30 32.93
N LYS A 564 11.19 -9.05 33.28
CA LYS A 564 10.33 -10.06 33.92
C LYS A 564 9.90 -11.08 32.88
N HIS A 565 9.79 -12.37 33.25
CA HIS A 565 9.18 -13.36 32.37
C HIS A 565 7.79 -12.90 31.88
N ASN A 566 7.45 -13.31 30.66
CA ASN A 566 6.17 -12.99 30.01
C ASN A 566 5.93 -11.49 29.74
N THR A 567 6.97 -10.65 29.85
CA THR A 567 6.93 -9.27 29.38
C THR A 567 6.77 -9.23 27.86
N LYS A 568 5.84 -8.42 27.37
CA LYS A 568 5.59 -8.26 25.93
C LYS A 568 6.69 -7.45 25.26
N PHE A 569 7.22 -8.00 24.18
CA PHE A 569 8.02 -7.27 23.21
C PHE A 569 7.30 -7.23 21.88
N CYS A 570 7.35 -6.06 21.24
CA CYS A 570 6.87 -5.83 19.89
C CYS A 570 8.05 -5.37 19.03
N THR A 571 8.11 -5.78 17.78
CA THR A 571 9.13 -5.36 16.83
C THR A 571 8.52 -4.98 15.49
N PHE A 572 8.92 -3.84 14.96
CA PHE A 572 8.53 -3.36 13.63
C PHE A 572 9.65 -3.58 12.63
N ASP A 573 9.40 -3.42 11.33
CA ASP A 573 10.47 -3.25 10.35
C ASP A 573 10.75 -1.76 10.07
N GLY A 574 11.76 -1.49 9.24
CA GLY A 574 12.32 -0.14 9.07
C GLY A 574 11.32 0.93 8.59
N ASP A 575 10.32 0.55 7.78
CA ASP A 575 9.24 1.44 7.28
C ASP A 575 7.87 1.20 7.93
N ALA A 576 7.83 0.35 8.97
CA ALA A 576 6.67 0.00 9.78
C ALA A 576 5.49 -0.59 8.99
N ASP A 577 5.77 -1.48 8.03
CA ASP A 577 4.76 -2.29 7.32
C ASP A 577 4.62 -3.73 7.85
N ARG A 578 5.45 -4.11 8.85
CA ARG A 578 5.42 -5.41 9.51
C ARG A 578 5.46 -5.30 11.03
N ILE A 579 4.83 -6.25 11.69
CA ILE A 579 4.81 -6.38 13.14
C ILE A 579 4.97 -7.83 13.59
N LEU A 580 5.73 -8.05 14.66
CA LEU A 580 5.77 -9.31 15.39
C LEU A 580 5.79 -9.06 16.88
N TYR A 581 5.24 -10.00 17.63
CA TYR A 581 5.40 -10.05 19.08
C TYR A 581 6.36 -11.17 19.47
N PHE A 582 7.07 -10.97 20.57
CA PHE A 582 7.83 -12.03 21.23
C PHE A 582 7.90 -11.79 22.75
N PHE A 583 8.30 -12.81 23.49
CA PHE A 583 8.56 -12.72 24.93
C PHE A 583 9.51 -13.82 25.40
N PHE A 584 9.99 -13.67 26.64
CA PHE A 584 10.82 -14.65 27.32
C PHE A 584 9.94 -15.50 28.28
N PRO A 585 9.64 -16.77 27.95
CA PRO A 585 8.78 -17.61 28.78
C PRO A 585 9.45 -17.97 30.12
N GLN A 586 8.66 -18.31 31.14
CA GLN A 586 9.19 -18.75 32.45
C GLN A 586 9.73 -20.18 32.38
N LYS A 587 10.88 -20.45 33.02
CA LYS A 587 11.43 -21.82 33.15
C LYS A 587 10.39 -22.74 33.82
N GLY A 588 9.95 -23.78 33.09
CA GLY A 588 8.85 -24.69 33.50
C GLY A 588 7.64 -24.65 32.56
N GLU A 589 7.33 -23.50 31.96
CA GLU A 589 6.38 -23.41 30.84
C GLU A 589 6.98 -24.01 29.55
N GLU A 590 8.32 -24.01 29.44
CA GLU A 590 9.09 -24.79 28.45
C GLU A 590 8.97 -26.31 28.65
N ILE A 591 8.80 -26.80 29.89
CA ILE A 591 8.75 -28.24 30.20
C ILE A 591 7.40 -28.85 29.85
N LYS A 592 6.31 -28.07 29.93
CA LYS A 592 5.03 -28.49 29.33
C LYS A 592 5.18 -28.77 27.83
N LYS A 593 6.08 -28.09 27.10
CA LYS A 593 6.39 -28.41 25.69
C LYS A 593 7.23 -29.69 25.51
N LYS A 594 8.09 -30.05 26.47
CA LYS A 594 8.92 -31.28 26.39
C LYS A 594 8.19 -32.56 26.77
N ILE A 595 7.29 -32.52 27.76
CA ILE A 595 6.49 -33.69 28.15
C ILE A 595 5.55 -34.16 27.03
N PHE A 596 5.17 -33.28 26.08
CA PHE A 596 4.42 -33.65 24.88
C PHE A 596 5.28 -34.19 23.72
N ASN A 597 6.62 -34.16 23.82
CA ASN A 597 7.54 -34.65 22.79
C ASN A 597 8.22 -35.98 23.15
N ASP A 598 8.29 -36.34 24.44
CA ASP A 598 8.79 -37.65 24.86
C ASP A 598 7.63 -38.64 24.98
N GLY A 599 7.37 -39.36 23.90
CA GLY A 599 6.43 -40.47 23.89
C GLY A 599 6.92 -41.60 24.79
N ASN A 600 6.23 -41.81 25.92
CA ASN A 600 6.15 -43.14 26.50
C ASN A 600 5.02 -43.90 25.83
N GLU A 601 5.41 -44.83 24.95
CA GLU A 601 4.54 -45.85 24.38
C GLU A 601 3.82 -46.62 25.49
N LYS A 602 2.50 -46.41 25.58
CA LYS A 602 1.46 -47.43 25.81
C LYS A 602 0.14 -46.73 26.08
N ASN A 603 -0.66 -46.53 25.02
CA ASN A 603 -2.08 -46.90 25.01
C ASN A 603 -2.65 -46.65 23.61
N LYS A 604 -2.97 -47.75 22.92
CA LYS A 604 -3.83 -47.73 21.73
C LYS A 604 -5.26 -47.45 22.20
N ASN A 605 -5.83 -46.32 21.80
CA ASN A 605 -7.19 -46.18 21.26
C ASN A 605 -7.54 -44.71 20.97
N ASN A 606 -7.76 -44.42 19.67
CA ASN A 606 -8.68 -43.43 19.06
C ASN A 606 -8.93 -42.08 19.78
N HIS A 607 -8.21 -41.03 19.39
CA HIS A 607 -8.70 -39.86 18.63
C HIS A 607 -7.53 -38.85 18.53
N THR A 608 -7.56 -38.00 17.51
CA THR A 608 -6.53 -37.02 17.13
C THR A 608 -6.00 -36.18 18.30
N ASP A 609 -4.74 -36.40 18.70
CA ASP A 609 -4.02 -35.59 19.70
C ASP A 609 -3.62 -34.22 19.12
N ILE A 610 -4.61 -33.35 18.95
CA ILE A 610 -4.40 -31.91 18.86
C ILE A 610 -4.90 -31.35 20.19
N ASN A 611 -3.97 -31.02 21.09
CA ASN A 611 -4.29 -30.54 22.43
C ASN A 611 -4.71 -29.06 22.38
N ILE A 612 -5.86 -28.78 21.76
CA ILE A 612 -6.49 -27.46 21.74
C ILE A 612 -7.28 -27.28 23.04
N ASN A 613 -7.02 -26.21 23.76
CA ASN A 613 -7.72 -25.91 25.01
C ASN A 613 -9.14 -25.36 24.71
N CYS A 614 -10.09 -26.27 24.50
CA CYS A 614 -11.47 -25.96 24.12
C CYS A 614 -12.15 -25.02 25.13
N ASN A 615 -11.97 -25.29 26.42
CA ASN A 615 -12.55 -24.50 27.50
C ASN A 615 -12.05 -23.06 27.48
N MET A 616 -10.76 -22.87 27.20
CA MET A 616 -10.16 -21.55 27.08
C MET A 616 -10.75 -20.75 25.90
N ILE A 617 -10.89 -21.36 24.73
CA ILE A 617 -11.51 -20.69 23.56
C ILE A 617 -12.99 -20.39 23.82
N TYR A 618 -13.71 -21.34 24.41
CA TYR A 618 -15.12 -21.16 24.77
C TYR A 618 -15.30 -20.00 25.76
N ASN A 619 -14.45 -19.95 26.80
CA ASN A 619 -14.43 -18.85 27.77
C ASN A 619 -14.15 -17.50 27.11
N MET A 620 -13.22 -17.43 26.14
CA MET A 620 -12.94 -16.18 25.42
C MET A 620 -14.19 -15.64 24.70
N ILE A 621 -14.98 -16.53 24.10
CA ILE A 621 -16.15 -16.18 23.26
C ILE A 621 -17.39 -15.91 24.11
N TYR A 622 -17.67 -16.74 25.13
CA TYR A 622 -18.96 -16.76 25.81
C TYR A 622 -18.98 -16.20 27.23
N ASN A 623 -17.83 -15.97 27.90
CA ASN A 623 -17.85 -15.43 29.26
C ASN A 623 -18.21 -13.93 29.27
N ASN A 624 -19.50 -13.67 29.49
CA ASN A 624 -20.01 -12.56 30.28
C ASN A 624 -20.78 -13.18 31.46
N ASN A 625 -20.79 -12.54 32.63
CA ASN A 625 -21.49 -12.97 33.86
C ASN A 625 -23.02 -13.13 33.69
N ASN A 626 -23.47 -14.10 32.91
CA ASN A 626 -24.84 -14.57 32.84
C ASN A 626 -24.80 -16.09 32.83
N ASN A 627 -25.25 -16.68 33.94
CA ASN A 627 -25.45 -18.11 34.12
C ASN A 627 -26.18 -18.73 32.93
N ILE A 628 -25.45 -19.37 32.02
CA ILE A 628 -26.00 -20.39 31.14
C ILE A 628 -25.74 -21.72 31.85
N ASN A 629 -26.81 -22.28 32.41
CA ASN A 629 -26.83 -23.64 32.96
C ASN A 629 -26.43 -24.63 31.85
N CYS A 630 -25.16 -25.02 31.80
CA CYS A 630 -24.71 -26.18 31.07
C CYS A 630 -25.00 -27.43 31.92
N LYS A 631 -26.28 -27.78 32.04
CA LYS A 631 -26.70 -29.16 32.29
C LYS A 631 -27.21 -29.65 30.95
N ASP A 632 -26.67 -30.77 30.49
CA ASP A 632 -26.92 -31.43 29.20
C ASP A 632 -25.83 -31.20 28.15
N ASN A 633 -24.64 -31.76 28.41
CA ASN A 633 -23.90 -32.56 27.44
C ASN A 633 -22.74 -33.27 28.16
N ASN A 634 -22.80 -34.61 28.17
CA ASN A 634 -21.86 -35.49 28.85
C ASN A 634 -20.42 -35.34 28.30
N PHE A 635 -19.56 -34.62 29.04
CA PHE A 635 -18.12 -34.83 29.01
C PHE A 635 -17.67 -35.22 30.41
N HIS A 636 -17.51 -36.53 30.64
CA HIS A 636 -16.89 -37.07 31.83
C HIS A 636 -15.36 -36.97 31.71
N SER A 637 -14.75 -36.12 32.53
CA SER A 637 -13.49 -36.45 33.19
C SER A 637 -13.32 -35.57 34.43
N THR A 638 -13.09 -36.22 35.56
CA THR A 638 -13.09 -35.73 36.94
C THR A 638 -12.12 -34.57 37.20
N ILE A 639 -12.66 -33.46 37.71
CA ILE A 639 -11.93 -32.38 38.37
C ILE A 639 -11.83 -32.77 39.85
N SER A 640 -10.62 -32.95 40.36
CA SER A 640 -10.36 -32.89 41.80
C SER A 640 -9.90 -31.49 42.16
N ASP A 641 -10.61 -30.90 43.11
CA ASP A 641 -10.41 -29.60 43.73
C ASP A 641 -8.95 -29.26 44.01
N PHE A 642 -8.52 -28.05 43.60
CA PHE A 642 -7.62 -27.27 44.44
C PHE A 642 -8.00 -25.79 44.36
N SER A 643 -8.27 -25.28 45.56
CA SER A 643 -8.84 -24.00 45.93
C SER A 643 -7.96 -22.80 45.60
N LYS A 644 -8.64 -21.67 45.36
CA LYS A 644 -8.14 -20.31 45.59
C LYS A 644 -7.56 -20.20 47.00
N GLU A 645 -6.35 -19.66 47.10
CA GLU A 645 -5.85 -18.70 48.10
C GLU A 645 -4.33 -18.86 48.22
N GLN A 646 -3.56 -17.91 47.68
CA GLN A 646 -2.72 -17.01 48.49
C GLN A 646 -1.96 -16.02 47.61
N MET A 647 -2.22 -14.76 47.90
CA MET A 647 -1.45 -13.58 47.53
C MET A 647 -0.08 -13.57 48.21
N ASP A 648 0.81 -12.76 47.62
CA ASP A 648 1.97 -12.12 48.22
C ASP A 648 3.12 -13.00 48.69
N TYR A 649 4.02 -13.31 47.76
CA TYR A 649 5.44 -13.40 48.08
C TYR A 649 6.22 -12.40 47.22
N TYR A 650 6.68 -11.33 47.87
CA TYR A 650 7.74 -10.46 47.35
C TYR A 650 9.01 -11.30 47.24
N ASP A 651 9.29 -11.85 46.06
CA ASP A 651 10.58 -12.48 45.81
C ASP A 651 11.58 -11.45 45.30
N ALA A 652 12.40 -10.99 46.25
CA ALA A 652 13.63 -10.26 46.01
C ALA A 652 14.70 -11.24 45.47
N ASN A 653 14.51 -11.74 44.26
CA ASN A 653 15.54 -12.42 43.47
C ASN A 653 15.31 -12.06 42.00
N ILE A 654 15.96 -10.99 41.54
CA ILE A 654 16.05 -10.63 40.12
C ILE A 654 16.98 -11.66 39.47
N ASP A 655 16.44 -12.84 39.18
CA ASP A 655 17.12 -13.82 38.33
C ASP A 655 17.22 -13.23 36.93
N THR A 656 18.45 -13.12 36.41
CA THR A 656 18.73 -12.61 35.08
C THR A 656 18.16 -13.56 34.03
N CYS A 657 17.02 -13.21 33.45
CA CYS A 657 16.23 -14.02 32.52
C CYS A 657 16.76 -14.00 31.07
N LYS A 658 18.05 -14.27 30.85
CA LYS A 658 18.61 -14.48 29.49
C LYS A 658 18.90 -15.96 29.24
N ASN A 659 17.85 -16.76 29.07
CA ASN A 659 17.94 -17.87 28.13
C ASN A 659 17.71 -17.25 26.74
N ASN A 660 18.56 -17.54 25.74
CA ASN A 660 18.39 -17.00 24.37
C ASN A 660 17.10 -17.49 23.65
N GLN A 661 16.25 -18.27 24.32
CA GLN A 661 15.02 -18.81 23.75
C GLN A 661 13.88 -17.82 23.97
N ILE A 662 13.31 -17.35 22.86
CA ILE A 662 12.11 -16.52 22.84
C ILE A 662 10.94 -17.31 22.26
N ALA A 663 9.72 -16.96 22.68
CA ALA A 663 8.51 -17.37 21.99
C ALA A 663 8.08 -16.25 21.05
N ILE A 664 7.81 -16.58 19.78
CA ILE A 664 7.41 -15.63 18.74
C ILE A 664 5.93 -15.81 18.41
N LEU A 665 5.21 -14.70 18.35
CA LEU A 665 3.83 -14.64 17.90
C LEU A 665 3.81 -13.94 16.54
N ASP A 666 3.78 -14.78 15.50
CA ASP A 666 3.94 -14.40 14.10
C ASP A 666 2.62 -14.04 13.40
N GLY A 667 2.67 -13.70 12.11
CA GLY A 667 1.48 -13.34 11.33
C GLY A 667 0.30 -14.33 11.49
N PRO A 668 0.50 -15.65 11.33
CA PRO A 668 -0.51 -16.65 11.64
C PRO A 668 -1.09 -16.57 13.06
N LYS A 669 -0.28 -16.28 14.09
CA LYS A 669 -0.80 -16.04 15.45
C LYS A 669 -1.65 -14.77 15.55
N ILE A 670 -1.28 -13.72 14.83
CA ILE A 670 -2.05 -12.47 14.72
C ILE A 670 -3.41 -12.75 14.06
N ILE A 671 -3.44 -13.52 12.97
CA ILE A 671 -4.70 -13.95 12.32
C ILE A 671 -5.62 -14.66 13.32
N CYS A 672 -5.09 -15.62 14.08
CA CYS A 672 -5.90 -16.34 15.08
C CYS A 672 -6.53 -15.38 16.10
N LEU A 673 -5.76 -14.39 16.58
CA LEU A 673 -6.23 -13.41 17.56
C LEU A 673 -7.37 -12.56 17.01
N PHE A 674 -7.18 -11.97 15.82
CA PHE A 674 -8.19 -11.15 15.18
C PHE A 674 -9.43 -11.95 14.79
N PHE A 675 -9.25 -13.19 14.31
CA PHE A 675 -10.35 -14.07 13.99
C PHE A 675 -11.21 -14.38 15.22
N LEU A 676 -10.60 -14.69 16.37
CA LEU A 676 -11.32 -14.89 17.63
C LEU A 676 -12.03 -13.62 18.11
N CYS A 677 -11.41 -12.45 17.96
CA CYS A 677 -12.03 -11.17 18.30
C CYS A 677 -13.27 -10.90 17.45
N ILE A 678 -13.20 -11.17 16.14
CA ILE A 678 -14.33 -11.10 15.21
C ILE A 678 -15.44 -12.08 15.60
N ILE A 679 -15.09 -13.34 15.92
CA ILE A 679 -16.05 -14.34 16.39
C ILE A 679 -16.75 -13.88 17.66
N LYS A 680 -16.03 -13.33 18.63
CA LYS A 680 -16.61 -12.81 19.87
C LYS A 680 -17.62 -11.70 19.61
N MET A 681 -17.29 -10.71 18.78
CA MET A 681 -18.26 -9.65 18.44
C MET A 681 -19.48 -10.22 17.71
N LEU A 682 -19.28 -11.15 16.78
CA LEU A 682 -20.37 -11.82 16.07
C LEU A 682 -21.24 -12.68 16.99
N SER A 683 -20.68 -13.34 18.01
CA SER A 683 -21.44 -14.20 18.92
C SER A 683 -22.40 -13.43 19.83
N HIS A 684 -22.21 -12.13 20.00
CA HIS A 684 -23.12 -11.27 20.78
C HIS A 684 -24.32 -10.75 19.97
N ILE A 685 -24.33 -10.95 18.65
CA ILE A 685 -25.46 -10.56 17.80
C ILE A 685 -26.62 -11.52 18.03
N LYS A 686 -27.77 -10.98 18.43
CA LYS A 686 -29.01 -11.74 18.57
C LYS A 686 -29.80 -11.67 17.28
N LEU A 687 -30.13 -12.83 16.73
CA LEU A 687 -30.98 -12.94 15.55
C LEU A 687 -32.43 -13.18 15.95
N GLU A 688 -33.34 -12.47 15.28
CA GLU A 688 -34.77 -12.74 15.32
C GLU A 688 -35.14 -13.87 14.33
N GLU A 689 -36.35 -14.42 14.44
CA GLU A 689 -36.85 -15.41 13.47
C GLU A 689 -37.05 -14.76 12.09
N LEU A 690 -36.20 -15.15 11.15
CA LEU A 690 -36.15 -14.56 9.82
C LEU A 690 -37.02 -15.37 8.83
N LYS A 691 -37.84 -14.66 8.03
CA LYS A 691 -38.84 -15.25 7.11
C LYS A 691 -38.39 -15.30 5.65
N GLU A 692 -37.26 -14.67 5.31
CA GLU A 692 -36.77 -14.50 3.93
C GLU A 692 -35.43 -15.23 3.69
N GLU A 693 -35.08 -15.46 2.42
CA GLU A 693 -33.76 -15.97 2.03
C GLU A 693 -32.68 -14.91 2.27
N ILE A 694 -31.75 -15.20 3.17
CA ILE A 694 -30.72 -14.25 3.60
C ILE A 694 -29.44 -14.48 2.80
N PRO A 695 -28.81 -13.42 2.25
CA PRO A 695 -27.54 -13.56 1.55
C PRO A 695 -26.44 -14.06 2.50
N ILE A 696 -25.63 -14.99 2.02
CA ILE A 696 -24.43 -15.45 2.72
C ILE A 696 -23.26 -14.55 2.34
N ILE A 697 -22.51 -14.05 3.33
CA ILE A 697 -21.26 -13.32 3.10
C ILE A 697 -20.05 -14.23 3.30
N ASP A 698 -18.92 -13.88 2.70
CA ASP A 698 -17.67 -14.63 2.84
C ASP A 698 -16.67 -13.94 3.79
N LEU A 699 -16.12 -14.74 4.71
CA LEU A 699 -14.97 -14.40 5.53
C LEU A 699 -13.79 -15.26 5.07
N ASN A 700 -12.83 -14.64 4.40
CA ASN A 700 -11.70 -15.32 3.81
C ASN A 700 -10.45 -15.11 4.66
N ILE A 701 -9.84 -16.19 5.14
CA ILE A 701 -8.52 -16.21 5.77
C ILE A 701 -7.53 -16.66 4.70
N ILE A 702 -6.66 -15.76 4.26
CA ILE A 702 -5.73 -16.00 3.15
C ILE A 702 -4.31 -16.18 3.68
N HIS A 703 -3.61 -17.21 3.19
CA HIS A 703 -2.27 -17.56 3.60
C HIS A 703 -1.42 -18.05 2.42
N THR A 704 -0.13 -18.31 2.65
CA THR A 704 0.78 -18.86 1.62
C THR A 704 1.19 -20.30 1.96
N ALA A 705 1.94 -20.94 1.07
CA ALA A 705 2.52 -22.26 1.33
C ALA A 705 3.50 -22.26 2.52
N TYR A 706 4.07 -21.12 2.92
CA TYR A 706 5.01 -21.06 4.04
C TYR A 706 4.35 -21.10 5.42
N THR A 707 3.02 -20.96 5.48
CA THR A 707 2.27 -21.04 6.74
C THR A 707 2.33 -22.46 7.30
N ASN A 708 2.60 -22.58 8.60
CA ASN A 708 2.73 -23.86 9.30
C ASN A 708 1.39 -24.60 9.38
N SER A 709 1.38 -25.94 9.24
CA SER A 709 0.11 -26.68 9.26
C SER A 709 -0.59 -26.67 10.62
N ALA A 710 0.10 -26.42 11.73
CA ALA A 710 -0.54 -26.30 13.03
C ALA A 710 -1.52 -25.12 13.10
N PHE A 711 -1.23 -24.02 12.39
CA PHE A 711 -2.17 -22.91 12.22
C PHE A 711 -3.43 -23.34 11.48
N LEU A 712 -3.29 -24.08 10.38
CA LEU A 712 -4.42 -24.56 9.59
C LEU A 712 -5.29 -25.52 10.42
N ASN A 713 -4.67 -26.41 11.19
CA ASN A 713 -5.36 -27.30 12.11
C ASN A 713 -6.17 -26.50 13.14
N TYR A 714 -5.59 -25.45 13.71
CA TYR A 714 -6.24 -24.59 14.69
C TYR A 714 -7.45 -23.83 14.12
N ILE A 715 -7.31 -23.17 12.96
CA ILE A 715 -8.43 -22.44 12.35
C ILE A 715 -9.55 -23.39 11.90
N ASN A 716 -9.20 -24.54 11.33
CA ASN A 716 -10.18 -25.57 10.98
C ASN A 716 -10.91 -26.11 12.21
N TYR A 717 -10.20 -26.27 13.33
CA TYR A 717 -10.82 -26.68 14.58
C TYR A 717 -11.87 -25.65 15.06
N ILE A 718 -11.53 -24.36 15.08
CA ILE A 718 -12.47 -23.29 15.45
C ILE A 718 -13.69 -23.31 14.51
N LYS A 719 -13.45 -23.36 13.20
CA LYS A 719 -14.51 -23.38 12.18
C LYS A 719 -15.47 -24.56 12.37
N ASN A 720 -14.95 -25.76 12.62
CA ASN A 720 -15.74 -26.99 12.61
C ASN A 720 -16.39 -27.32 13.96
N ASN A 721 -15.87 -26.79 15.08
CA ASN A 721 -16.32 -27.18 16.42
C ASN A 721 -16.88 -26.02 17.25
N ILE A 722 -16.32 -24.82 17.12
CA ILE A 722 -16.69 -23.68 17.98
C ILE A 722 -17.75 -22.81 17.32
N ILE A 723 -17.59 -22.52 16.03
CA ILE A 723 -18.46 -21.59 15.33
C ILE A 723 -19.84 -22.19 15.03
N VAL A 724 -19.92 -23.51 14.91
CA VAL A 724 -21.17 -24.24 14.58
C VAL A 724 -22.28 -24.00 15.60
N SER A 725 -21.93 -23.73 16.87
CA SER A 725 -22.90 -23.40 17.93
C SER A 725 -23.38 -21.95 17.92
N ILE A 726 -22.90 -21.10 17.00
CA ILE A 726 -23.26 -19.68 16.94
C ILE A 726 -24.15 -19.43 15.72
N ASN A 727 -25.40 -19.03 15.96
CA ASN A 727 -26.44 -18.92 14.92
C ASN A 727 -26.08 -18.00 13.74
N ILE A 728 -25.39 -16.88 13.97
CA ILE A 728 -25.02 -15.92 12.91
C ILE A 728 -24.16 -16.55 11.80
N PHE A 729 -23.37 -17.58 12.14
CA PHE A 729 -22.46 -18.23 11.19
C PHE A 729 -23.16 -19.19 10.23
N LYS A 730 -24.48 -19.42 10.37
CA LYS A 730 -25.30 -19.99 9.29
C LYS A 730 -25.31 -19.11 8.04
N TYR A 731 -25.03 -17.81 8.19
CA TYR A 731 -25.05 -16.81 7.13
C TYR A 731 -23.66 -16.27 6.77
N ILE A 732 -22.59 -16.93 7.26
CA ILE A 732 -21.20 -16.56 6.98
C ILE A 732 -20.45 -17.80 6.50
N ASN A 733 -19.93 -17.75 5.27
CA ASN A 733 -19.04 -18.78 4.76
C ASN A 733 -17.57 -18.45 5.09
N ILE A 734 -16.94 -19.25 5.93
CA ILE A 734 -15.54 -19.08 6.32
C ILE A 734 -14.63 -19.91 5.40
N ASN A 735 -13.80 -19.25 4.61
CA ASN A 735 -12.87 -19.91 3.69
C ASN A 735 -11.42 -19.74 4.15
N ILE A 736 -10.64 -20.82 4.09
CA ILE A 736 -9.19 -20.80 4.32
C ILE A 736 -8.52 -21.00 2.97
N LEU A 737 -7.90 -19.96 2.43
CA LEU A 737 -7.42 -19.92 1.04
C LEU A 737 -5.90 -19.81 0.99
N CYS A 738 -5.26 -20.77 0.32
CA CYS A 738 -3.82 -20.71 0.03
C CYS A 738 -3.57 -20.03 -1.32
N THR A 739 -2.62 -19.09 -1.36
CA THR A 739 -2.20 -18.39 -2.58
C THR A 739 -0.68 -18.42 -2.78
N LYS A 740 -0.23 -18.00 -3.97
CA LYS A 740 1.18 -17.83 -4.29
C LYS A 740 1.83 -16.85 -3.33
N THR A 741 3.11 -17.06 -3.07
CA THR A 741 3.91 -16.15 -2.24
C THR A 741 3.92 -14.75 -2.83
N GLY A 742 3.76 -13.73 -1.98
CA GLY A 742 3.87 -12.34 -2.35
C GLY A 742 2.60 -11.54 -2.07
N MET A 743 2.80 -10.40 -1.45
CA MET A 743 1.77 -9.47 -0.99
C MET A 743 0.69 -9.13 -2.02
N LYS A 744 1.04 -8.93 -3.30
CA LYS A 744 0.06 -8.64 -4.37
C LYS A 744 -1.01 -9.72 -4.52
N TYR A 745 -0.67 -10.99 -4.31
CA TYR A 745 -1.62 -12.10 -4.45
C TYR A 745 -2.53 -12.22 -3.22
N LEU A 746 -1.96 -12.03 -2.03
CA LEU A 746 -2.71 -12.01 -0.77
C LEU A 746 -3.70 -10.84 -0.76
N ASP A 747 -3.20 -9.64 -1.03
CA ASP A 747 -3.94 -8.38 -1.11
C ASP A 747 -5.14 -8.48 -2.08
N HIS A 748 -4.89 -8.90 -3.32
CA HIS A 748 -5.94 -9.01 -4.34
C HIS A 748 -7.01 -10.07 -4.01
N LEU A 749 -6.65 -11.16 -3.33
CA LEU A 749 -7.65 -12.15 -2.89
C LEU A 749 -8.45 -11.66 -1.68
N ALA A 750 -7.79 -11.00 -0.72
CA ALA A 750 -8.42 -10.44 0.46
C ALA A 750 -9.50 -9.41 0.10
N GLN A 751 -9.22 -8.53 -0.86
CA GLN A 751 -10.16 -7.47 -1.30
C GLN A 751 -11.43 -7.99 -1.99
N LYS A 752 -11.46 -9.26 -2.43
CA LYS A 752 -12.66 -9.84 -3.07
C LYS A 752 -13.70 -10.29 -2.06
N ALA A 753 -13.27 -10.53 -0.82
CA ALA A 753 -14.13 -11.01 0.26
C ALA A 753 -15.02 -9.91 0.82
N CYS A 754 -16.12 -10.29 1.48
CA CYS A 754 -16.82 -9.38 2.38
C CYS A 754 -15.92 -9.01 3.57
N ILE A 755 -15.23 -9.99 4.17
CA ILE A 755 -14.18 -9.80 5.18
C ILE A 755 -12.97 -10.63 4.76
N GLY A 756 -11.83 -9.99 4.51
CA GLY A 756 -10.59 -10.65 4.10
C GLY A 756 -9.48 -10.44 5.14
N ILE A 757 -9.00 -11.51 5.76
CA ILE A 757 -7.92 -11.48 6.76
C ILE A 757 -6.69 -12.16 6.17
N PHE A 758 -5.55 -11.49 6.17
CA PHE A 758 -4.31 -12.12 5.73
C PHE A 758 -3.09 -11.53 6.45
N PHE A 759 -2.16 -12.40 6.82
CA PHE A 759 -0.83 -12.04 7.32
C PHE A 759 0.19 -13.06 6.81
N GLU A 760 1.31 -12.58 6.27
CA GLU A 760 2.49 -13.41 6.05
C GLU A 760 3.16 -13.72 7.40
N PRO A 761 3.87 -14.85 7.53
CA PRO A 761 4.58 -15.21 8.76
C PRO A 761 5.55 -14.14 9.28
N ASN A 762 6.12 -13.31 8.41
CA ASN A 762 7.00 -12.20 8.79
C ASN A 762 6.27 -10.99 9.40
N GLY A 763 4.94 -11.04 9.54
CA GLY A 763 4.14 -10.00 10.18
C GLY A 763 3.55 -8.96 9.24
N HIS A 764 3.73 -9.07 7.92
CA HIS A 764 3.06 -8.18 6.96
C HIS A 764 1.63 -8.66 6.73
N GLY A 765 0.62 -7.83 7.02
CA GLY A 765 -0.77 -8.19 6.78
C GLY A 765 -1.75 -7.09 7.16
N THR A 766 -3.03 -7.33 6.93
CA THR A 766 -4.13 -6.48 7.40
C THR A 766 -5.48 -7.20 7.29
N ILE A 767 -6.56 -6.48 7.60
CA ILE A 767 -7.94 -6.90 7.40
C ILE A 767 -8.63 -5.93 6.44
N TYR A 768 -9.22 -6.48 5.37
CA TYR A 768 -10.09 -5.73 4.47
C TYR A 768 -11.56 -6.04 4.69
N VAL A 769 -12.41 -5.03 4.49
CA VAL A 769 -13.85 -5.16 4.51
C VAL A 769 -14.50 -4.51 3.28
N ASP A 770 -15.43 -5.24 2.66
CA ASP A 770 -16.37 -4.68 1.70
C ASP A 770 -17.58 -4.14 2.47
N ILE A 771 -17.46 -2.87 2.89
CA ILE A 771 -18.43 -2.23 3.76
C ILE A 771 -19.84 -2.18 3.16
N ASN A 772 -19.95 -2.03 1.84
CA ASN A 772 -21.22 -2.01 1.14
C ASN A 772 -21.93 -3.37 1.21
N LYS A 773 -21.19 -4.48 1.01
CA LYS A 773 -21.73 -5.82 1.19
C LYS A 773 -22.11 -6.08 2.64
N LEU A 774 -21.25 -5.69 3.58
CA LEU A 774 -21.48 -5.90 5.01
C LEU A 774 -22.73 -5.16 5.50
N GLN A 775 -22.94 -3.91 5.08
CA GLN A 775 -24.15 -3.14 5.43
C GLN A 775 -25.42 -3.73 4.82
N LYS A 776 -25.40 -4.11 3.53
CA LYS A 776 -26.56 -4.79 2.89
C LYS A 776 -26.92 -6.09 3.59
N TRP A 777 -25.91 -6.86 4.00
CA TRP A 777 -26.08 -8.07 4.79
C TRP A 777 -26.72 -7.78 6.15
N SER A 778 -26.25 -6.74 6.84
CA SER A 778 -26.81 -6.32 8.13
C SER A 778 -28.28 -5.90 8.07
N LEU A 779 -28.69 -5.23 7.00
CA LEU A 779 -30.08 -4.83 6.77
C LEU A 779 -30.97 -6.06 6.54
N SER A 780 -30.47 -7.05 5.78
CA SER A 780 -31.18 -8.30 5.50
C SER A 780 -31.37 -9.16 6.76
N LEU A 781 -30.48 -9.00 7.74
CA LEU A 781 -30.54 -9.68 9.04
C LEU A 781 -31.25 -8.85 10.13
N HIS A 782 -31.64 -7.61 9.82
CA HIS A 782 -32.17 -6.63 10.80
C HIS A 782 -31.22 -6.34 11.98
N ILE A 783 -29.90 -6.42 11.77
CA ILE A 783 -28.86 -6.21 12.78
C ILE A 783 -28.10 -4.90 12.59
N ASN A 784 -28.51 -4.04 11.66
CA ASN A 784 -27.81 -2.81 11.31
C ASN A 784 -27.73 -1.80 12.47
N TYR A 785 -28.58 -1.92 13.49
CA TYR A 785 -28.54 -1.14 14.73
C TYR A 785 -28.02 -1.94 15.94
N ASP A 786 -27.67 -3.21 15.76
CA ASP A 786 -27.12 -4.03 16.84
C ASP A 786 -25.76 -3.47 17.27
N LEU A 787 -25.59 -3.31 18.59
CA LEU A 787 -24.39 -2.69 19.16
C LEU A 787 -23.12 -3.48 18.81
N SER A 788 -23.19 -4.81 18.77
CA SER A 788 -22.07 -5.71 18.46
C SER A 788 -21.73 -5.66 16.99
N PHE A 789 -22.73 -5.55 16.12
CA PHE A 789 -22.53 -5.34 14.69
C PHE A 789 -21.84 -4.00 14.40
N ILE A 790 -22.28 -2.90 15.04
CA ILE A 790 -21.65 -1.58 14.87
C ILE A 790 -20.20 -1.61 15.37
N ALA A 791 -19.93 -2.27 16.51
CA ALA A 791 -18.57 -2.44 17.01
C ALA A 791 -17.69 -3.25 16.04
N LEU A 792 -18.22 -4.35 15.47
CA LEU A 792 -17.53 -5.13 14.46
C LEU A 792 -17.20 -4.28 13.23
N GLN A 793 -18.16 -3.50 12.74
CA GLN A 793 -17.95 -2.60 11.59
C GLN A 793 -16.82 -1.60 11.85
N LYS A 794 -16.82 -0.97 13.03
CA LYS A 794 -15.76 -0.04 13.44
C LYS A 794 -14.41 -0.73 13.62
N TYR A 795 -14.40 -1.94 14.18
CA TYR A 795 -13.18 -2.73 14.35
C TYR A 795 -12.56 -3.10 12.99
N LEU A 796 -13.37 -3.55 12.03
CA LEU A 796 -12.90 -3.88 10.69
C LEU A 796 -12.38 -2.65 9.93
N LEU A 797 -13.05 -1.50 10.07
CA LEU A 797 -12.63 -0.24 9.43
C LEU A 797 -11.45 0.46 10.14
N PHE A 798 -11.10 0.05 11.37
CA PHE A 798 -9.92 0.56 12.06
C PHE A 798 -8.61 0.10 11.38
N PHE A 799 -8.62 -1.03 10.69
CA PHE A 799 -7.47 -1.49 9.91
C PHE A 799 -7.26 -0.63 8.67
N ASN A 800 -6.00 -0.47 8.25
CA ASN A 800 -5.66 0.28 7.06
C ASN A 800 -6.19 -0.45 5.80
N GLN A 801 -7.21 0.13 5.17
CA GLN A 801 -7.89 -0.46 4.00
C GLN A 801 -7.09 -0.37 2.68
N THR A 802 -5.81 0.05 2.73
CA THR A 802 -4.95 0.24 1.55
C THR A 802 -3.71 -0.66 1.52
N VAL A 803 -3.11 -0.97 2.67
CA VAL A 803 -1.88 -1.76 2.81
C VAL A 803 -1.72 -2.23 4.27
N GLY A 804 -0.85 -3.22 4.54
CA GLY A 804 -0.49 -3.62 5.90
C GLY A 804 0.10 -2.47 6.71
N ASP A 805 -0.25 -2.37 8.00
CA ASP A 805 0.05 -1.21 8.84
C ASP A 805 0.43 -1.63 10.26
N ALA A 806 1.73 -1.68 10.53
CA ALA A 806 2.24 -2.18 11.80
C ALA A 806 1.77 -1.36 13.01
N PHE A 807 1.51 -0.06 12.83
CA PHE A 807 1.02 0.78 13.92
C PHE A 807 -0.42 0.44 14.30
N LEU A 808 -1.29 0.30 13.30
CA LEU A 808 -2.70 -0.04 13.54
C LEU A 808 -2.85 -1.50 13.97
N ASP A 809 -2.05 -2.40 13.41
CA ASP A 809 -2.01 -3.80 13.83
C ASP A 809 -1.57 -3.92 15.29
N PHE A 810 -0.57 -3.14 15.73
CA PHE A 810 -0.16 -3.07 17.14
C PHE A 810 -1.32 -2.69 18.07
N ILE A 811 -2.02 -1.60 17.73
CA ILE A 811 -3.17 -1.12 18.52
C ILE A 811 -4.31 -2.15 18.50
N ALA A 812 -4.60 -2.73 17.34
CA ALA A 812 -5.65 -3.73 17.19
C ALA A 812 -5.32 -5.02 17.97
N ILE A 813 -4.05 -5.45 18.03
CA ILE A 813 -3.62 -6.59 18.83
C ILE A 813 -3.87 -6.31 20.30
N GLU A 814 -3.41 -5.18 20.84
CA GLU A 814 -3.61 -4.85 22.25
C GLU A 814 -5.09 -4.69 22.62
N LEU A 815 -5.89 -4.09 21.74
CA LEU A 815 -7.34 -4.04 21.90
C LEU A 815 -7.96 -5.46 21.90
N SER A 816 -7.54 -6.33 20.98
CA SER A 816 -8.06 -7.70 20.86
C SER A 816 -7.70 -8.56 22.07
N LEU A 817 -6.48 -8.43 22.59
CA LEU A 817 -6.08 -9.08 23.85
C LEU A 817 -6.95 -8.62 25.02
N SER A 818 -7.28 -7.32 25.08
CA SER A 818 -8.19 -6.76 26.10
C SER A 818 -9.63 -7.27 25.94
N ILE A 819 -10.16 -7.29 24.71
CA ILE A 819 -11.51 -7.79 24.40
C ILE A 819 -11.64 -9.28 24.75
N LEU A 820 -10.64 -10.08 24.41
CA LEU A 820 -10.63 -11.52 24.69
C LEU A 820 -10.27 -11.83 26.15
N ASN A 821 -9.71 -10.86 26.88
CA ASN A 821 -9.19 -10.97 28.23
C ASN A 821 -8.14 -12.09 28.37
N ILE A 822 -7.11 -12.05 27.53
CA ILE A 822 -6.06 -13.07 27.48
C ILE A 822 -4.66 -12.47 27.62
N THR A 823 -3.77 -13.25 28.23
CA THR A 823 -2.35 -12.96 28.39
C THR A 823 -1.55 -13.32 27.13
N ILE A 824 -0.30 -12.86 27.05
CA ILE A 824 0.61 -13.24 25.94
C ILE A 824 0.90 -14.76 25.91
N ASN A 825 0.96 -15.41 27.08
CA ASN A 825 1.14 -16.87 27.16
C ASN A 825 -0.06 -17.61 26.61
N GLU A 826 -1.25 -17.15 26.96
CA GLU A 826 -2.50 -17.69 26.44
C GLU A 826 -2.60 -17.52 24.92
N TRP A 827 -2.24 -16.35 24.39
CA TRP A 827 -2.14 -16.13 22.94
C TRP A 827 -1.13 -17.08 22.28
N ASN A 828 0.06 -17.24 22.88
CA ASN A 828 1.06 -18.18 22.39
C ASN A 828 0.52 -19.62 22.36
N ASN A 829 -0.30 -20.00 23.34
CA ASN A 829 -0.86 -21.34 23.49
C ASN A 829 -2.02 -21.67 22.56
N PHE A 830 -2.44 -20.76 21.66
CA PHE A 830 -3.44 -21.09 20.63
C PHE A 830 -3.11 -22.38 19.87
N TYR A 831 -1.85 -22.55 19.48
CA TYR A 831 -1.35 -23.78 18.86
C TYR A 831 0.17 -23.86 19.02
N THR A 832 0.74 -25.04 18.92
CA THR A 832 2.22 -25.18 18.85
C THR A 832 2.61 -25.43 17.40
N PRO A 833 3.46 -24.57 16.78
CA PRO A 833 3.94 -24.80 15.43
C PRO A 833 4.68 -26.13 15.32
N PHE A 834 4.46 -26.87 14.23
CA PHE A 834 5.34 -27.98 13.88
C PHE A 834 6.76 -27.47 13.63
N PRO A 835 7.83 -28.17 14.06
CA PRO A 835 9.18 -27.88 13.61
C PRO A 835 9.22 -27.70 12.10
N SER A 836 9.70 -26.55 11.65
CA SER A 836 9.73 -26.19 10.23
C SER A 836 10.96 -25.38 9.88
N MET A 837 11.46 -25.56 8.67
CA MET A 837 12.63 -24.86 8.15
C MET A 837 12.53 -24.74 6.63
N TYR A 838 13.15 -23.71 6.07
CA TYR A 838 13.46 -23.69 4.64
C TYR A 838 14.94 -23.41 4.41
N ILE A 839 15.45 -23.93 3.31
CA ILE A 839 16.80 -23.70 2.82
C ILE A 839 16.76 -23.17 1.39
N ASN A 840 17.81 -22.42 1.03
CA ASN A 840 18.04 -21.94 -0.32
C ASN A 840 19.12 -22.80 -0.99
N ILE A 841 18.90 -23.19 -2.23
CA ILE A 841 19.86 -23.94 -3.07
C ILE A 841 20.08 -23.15 -4.35
N ASN A 842 21.34 -22.90 -4.71
CA ASN A 842 21.67 -22.27 -5.97
C ASN A 842 21.16 -23.11 -7.14
N CYS A 843 20.50 -22.46 -8.11
CA CYS A 843 19.94 -23.14 -9.26
C CYS A 843 20.29 -22.38 -10.54
N PRO A 844 20.89 -23.05 -11.55
CA PRO A 844 21.22 -22.41 -12.82
C PRO A 844 20.01 -21.77 -13.50
N LYS A 845 20.20 -20.57 -14.08
CA LYS A 845 19.14 -19.79 -14.74
C LYS A 845 18.36 -20.57 -15.81
N HIS A 846 19.01 -21.48 -16.51
CA HIS A 846 18.37 -22.28 -17.56
C HIS A 846 17.54 -23.47 -17.02
N ILE A 847 17.69 -23.80 -15.73
CA ILE A 847 16.92 -24.87 -15.06
C ILE A 847 15.71 -24.29 -14.34
N LEU A 848 15.81 -23.09 -13.76
CA LEU A 848 14.70 -22.45 -13.03
C LEU A 848 13.35 -22.48 -13.77
N PRO A 849 13.26 -22.18 -15.08
CA PRO A 849 11.99 -22.24 -15.81
C PRO A 849 11.39 -23.64 -15.94
N LYS A 850 12.20 -24.70 -15.77
CA LYS A 850 11.76 -26.10 -15.84
C LYS A 850 11.15 -26.59 -14.52
N ILE A 851 11.29 -25.83 -13.44
CA ILE A 851 10.73 -26.17 -12.12
C ILE A 851 9.50 -25.29 -11.92
N ILE A 852 8.34 -25.85 -12.24
CA ILE A 852 7.06 -25.17 -12.31
C ILE A 852 6.21 -25.57 -11.11
N PRO A 853 6.13 -24.73 -10.06
CA PRO A 853 5.21 -24.96 -8.96
C PRO A 853 3.76 -24.70 -9.37
N HIS A 854 2.81 -25.24 -8.61
CA HIS A 854 1.39 -25.05 -8.86
C HIS A 854 1.03 -23.55 -8.93
N PRO A 855 0.35 -23.08 -10.00
CA PRO A 855 0.26 -21.66 -10.33
C PRO A 855 -0.66 -20.86 -9.42
N LYS A 856 -1.38 -21.49 -8.49
CA LYS A 856 -2.23 -20.80 -7.52
C LYS A 856 -1.64 -20.72 -6.12
N HIS A 857 -0.89 -21.72 -5.67
CA HIS A 857 -0.53 -21.84 -4.26
C HIS A 857 0.88 -22.41 -4.00
N GLU A 858 1.61 -22.85 -5.03
CA GLU A 858 3.02 -23.28 -4.93
C GLU A 858 3.32 -24.45 -3.95
N GLN A 859 2.30 -25.18 -3.50
CA GLN A 859 2.48 -26.27 -2.50
C GLN A 859 3.05 -27.56 -3.09
N TYR A 860 3.07 -27.70 -4.41
CA TYR A 860 3.68 -28.83 -5.12
C TYR A 860 4.11 -28.40 -6.53
N LEU A 861 5.04 -29.14 -7.12
CA LEU A 861 5.46 -28.98 -8.51
C LEU A 861 4.47 -29.66 -9.45
N ILE A 862 4.09 -28.95 -10.51
CA ILE A 862 3.42 -29.55 -11.68
C ILE A 862 4.48 -30.15 -12.60
N GLU A 863 5.61 -29.46 -12.75
CA GLU A 863 6.76 -29.97 -13.50
C GLU A 863 8.06 -29.68 -12.74
N PRO A 864 9.02 -30.61 -12.74
CA PRO A 864 8.91 -32.00 -13.20
C PRO A 864 8.07 -32.89 -12.25
N ILE A 865 7.19 -33.72 -12.81
CA ILE A 865 6.34 -34.64 -12.03
C ILE A 865 7.18 -35.66 -11.25
N THR A 866 8.30 -36.09 -11.82
CA THR A 866 9.22 -37.08 -11.23
C THR A 866 9.82 -36.59 -9.92
N LEU A 867 10.28 -35.33 -9.86
CA LEU A 867 10.81 -34.73 -8.64
C LEU A 867 9.74 -34.64 -7.55
N GLN A 868 8.52 -34.20 -7.91
CA GLN A 868 7.42 -34.13 -6.94
C GLN A 868 7.04 -35.51 -6.39
N THR A 869 7.07 -36.54 -7.24
CA THR A 869 6.79 -37.92 -6.84
C THR A 869 7.80 -38.40 -5.79
N HIS A 870 9.09 -38.12 -6.00
CA HIS A 870 10.12 -38.45 -5.01
C HIS A 870 9.96 -37.65 -3.71
N ILE A 871 9.64 -36.35 -3.79
CA ILE A 871 9.37 -35.53 -2.58
C ILE A 871 8.21 -36.13 -1.78
N ASN A 872 7.11 -36.52 -2.45
CA ASN A 872 5.96 -37.15 -1.78
C ASN A 872 6.35 -38.48 -1.10
N GLN A 873 7.16 -39.31 -1.76
CA GLN A 873 7.66 -40.56 -1.19
C GLN A 873 8.53 -40.32 0.05
N ILE A 874 9.43 -39.32 0.00
CA ILE A 874 10.28 -38.93 1.14
C ILE A 874 9.40 -38.54 2.32
N VAL A 875 8.45 -37.61 2.13
CA VAL A 875 7.54 -37.14 3.18
C VAL A 875 6.76 -38.31 3.78
N ASN A 876 6.13 -39.14 2.95
CA ASN A 876 5.35 -40.29 3.40
C ASN A 876 6.20 -41.31 4.17
N SER A 877 7.47 -41.49 3.82
CA SER A 877 8.37 -42.43 4.50
C SER A 877 8.85 -41.97 5.87
N VAL A 878 8.88 -40.64 6.12
CA VAL A 878 9.43 -40.06 7.35
C VAL A 878 8.32 -39.63 8.31
N ASP A 879 7.29 -38.97 7.80
CA ASP A 879 6.16 -38.48 8.60
C ASP A 879 4.90 -38.38 7.73
N GLN A 880 4.20 -39.51 7.56
CA GLN A 880 3.00 -39.58 6.72
C GLN A 880 1.86 -38.68 7.21
N GLN A 881 1.78 -38.39 8.52
CA GLN A 881 0.65 -37.69 9.11
C GLN A 881 0.86 -36.17 9.18
N HIS A 882 2.07 -35.73 9.55
CA HIS A 882 2.36 -34.30 9.78
C HIS A 882 3.43 -33.75 8.85
N GLY A 883 4.14 -34.60 8.11
CA GLY A 883 5.20 -34.20 7.21
C GLY A 883 4.66 -33.41 6.02
N ARG A 884 5.31 -32.31 5.69
CA ARG A 884 5.05 -31.56 4.46
C ARG A 884 6.34 -30.97 3.91
N CYS A 885 6.56 -31.11 2.61
CA CYS A 885 7.71 -30.54 1.92
C CYS A 885 7.31 -30.02 0.55
N PHE A 886 7.83 -28.84 0.16
CA PHE A 886 7.64 -28.30 -1.18
C PHE A 886 8.87 -27.54 -1.66
N VAL A 887 8.98 -27.42 -2.99
CA VAL A 887 10.07 -26.76 -3.68
C VAL A 887 9.51 -25.67 -4.58
N ARG A 888 10.13 -24.49 -4.60
CA ARG A 888 9.80 -23.43 -5.55
C ARG A 888 11.01 -22.59 -5.96
N PRO A 889 11.02 -22.02 -7.18
CA PRO A 889 12.00 -21.02 -7.55
C PRO A 889 11.82 -19.71 -6.78
N SER A 890 12.91 -19.03 -6.48
CA SER A 890 12.89 -17.64 -6.04
C SER A 890 12.44 -16.74 -7.18
N GLY A 891 11.65 -15.71 -6.87
CA GLY A 891 11.21 -14.72 -7.86
C GLY A 891 12.24 -13.63 -8.14
N THR A 892 13.30 -13.55 -7.33
CA THR A 892 14.26 -12.43 -7.34
C THR A 892 15.72 -12.88 -7.48
N GLU A 893 16.00 -14.17 -7.33
CA GLU A 893 17.35 -14.71 -7.23
C GLU A 893 17.45 -16.04 -7.98
N ASN A 894 18.66 -16.42 -8.41
CA ASN A 894 18.90 -17.69 -9.10
C ASN A 894 19.00 -18.87 -8.11
N LEU A 895 17.94 -19.09 -7.33
CA LEU A 895 17.90 -20.12 -6.29
C LEU A 895 16.53 -20.79 -6.21
N LEU A 896 16.53 -22.04 -5.75
CA LEU A 896 15.36 -22.79 -5.32
C LEU A 896 15.24 -22.72 -3.80
N ARG A 897 14.00 -22.69 -3.32
CA ARG A 897 13.66 -22.76 -1.91
C ARG A 897 13.04 -24.13 -1.64
N ILE A 898 13.57 -24.85 -0.66
CA ILE A 898 12.97 -26.09 -0.16
C ILE A 898 12.47 -25.82 1.25
N TYR A 899 11.19 -26.02 1.48
CA TYR A 899 10.57 -25.95 2.79
C TYR A 899 10.24 -27.35 3.28
N ALA A 900 10.42 -27.61 4.58
CA ALA A 900 9.94 -28.82 5.25
C ALA A 900 9.35 -28.49 6.63
N GLU A 901 8.33 -29.24 7.02
CA GLU A 901 7.83 -29.33 8.40
C GLU A 901 7.49 -30.78 8.74
N ALA A 902 7.54 -31.14 10.02
CA ALA A 902 7.18 -32.47 10.53
C ALA A 902 6.82 -32.42 12.02
N GLN A 903 6.36 -33.53 12.59
CA GLN A 903 6.00 -33.64 14.01
C GLN A 903 7.18 -33.33 14.96
N THR A 904 8.40 -33.74 14.60
CA THR A 904 9.61 -33.54 15.41
C THR A 904 10.71 -32.87 14.61
N GLU A 905 11.64 -32.20 15.30
CA GLU A 905 12.77 -31.52 14.66
C GLU A 905 13.65 -32.50 13.88
N GLN A 906 13.85 -33.71 14.40
CA GLN A 906 14.61 -34.76 13.71
C GLN A 906 13.94 -35.19 12.41
N LYS A 907 12.64 -35.49 12.42
CA LYS A 907 11.89 -35.86 11.22
C LYS A 907 11.90 -34.74 10.18
N MET A 908 11.77 -33.48 10.62
CA MET A 908 11.82 -32.32 9.73
C MET A 908 13.18 -32.21 9.04
N LYS A 909 14.29 -32.34 9.79
CA LYS A 909 15.65 -32.36 9.24
C LYS A 909 15.84 -33.52 8.25
N ASP A 910 15.37 -34.72 8.59
CA ASP A 910 15.46 -35.89 7.71
C ASP A 910 14.71 -35.69 6.39
N ILE A 911 13.50 -35.09 6.41
CA ILE A 911 12.76 -34.73 5.19
C ILE A 911 13.56 -33.71 4.38
N LEU A 912 14.06 -32.65 5.03
CA LEU A 912 14.76 -31.55 4.37
C LEU A 912 16.05 -32.02 3.69
N ASP A 913 16.86 -32.85 4.36
CA ASP A 913 18.12 -33.36 3.83
C ASP A 913 17.92 -34.34 2.67
N LYS A 914 16.91 -35.22 2.77
CA LYS A 914 16.53 -36.12 1.67
C LYS A 914 15.98 -35.34 0.47
N ALA A 915 15.12 -34.35 0.70
CA ALA A 915 14.57 -33.50 -0.35
C ALA A 915 15.66 -32.65 -1.01
N ARG A 916 16.59 -32.08 -0.24
CA ARG A 916 17.77 -31.36 -0.74
C ARG A 916 18.60 -32.23 -1.66
N THR A 917 18.92 -33.45 -1.24
CA THR A 917 19.71 -34.40 -2.05
C THR A 917 18.99 -34.73 -3.35
N CYS A 918 17.68 -34.96 -3.30
CA CYS A 918 16.85 -35.22 -4.48
C CYS A 918 16.83 -34.04 -5.46
N VAL A 919 16.71 -32.81 -4.96
CA VAL A 919 16.72 -31.60 -5.78
C VAL A 919 18.10 -31.34 -6.40
N LEU A 920 19.18 -31.53 -5.65
CA LEU A 920 20.56 -31.39 -6.18
C LEU A 920 20.82 -32.41 -7.29
N HIS A 921 20.45 -33.67 -7.07
CA HIS A 921 20.56 -34.73 -8.07
C HIS A 921 19.77 -34.39 -9.35
N TYR A 922 18.57 -33.81 -9.23
CA TYR A 922 17.81 -33.35 -10.39
C TYR A 922 18.50 -32.19 -11.14
N ILE A 923 19.10 -31.25 -10.42
CA ILE A 923 19.84 -30.13 -11.02
C ILE A 923 21.07 -30.66 -11.78
N GLU A 924 21.84 -31.56 -11.17
CA GLU A 924 23.07 -32.13 -11.74
C GLU A 924 22.83 -32.99 -12.98
N HIS A 925 21.73 -33.74 -13.06
CA HIS A 925 21.42 -34.59 -14.21
C HIS A 925 20.75 -33.86 -15.39
N ILE A 926 20.35 -32.60 -15.20
CA ILE A 926 19.82 -31.74 -16.27
C ILE A 926 20.89 -30.77 -16.81
N LEU A 927 21.91 -30.47 -16.00
CA LEU A 927 23.15 -29.82 -16.42
C LEU A 927 23.91 -30.71 -17.41
#